data_AF-A0AAD4IGH5-F1
#
_entry.id   AF-A0AAD4IGH5-F1
#
_cell.length_a   1.000
_cell.length_b   1.000
_cell.length_c   1.000
_cell.angle_alpha   90.00
_cell.angle_beta   90.00
_cell.angle_gamma   90.00
#
_symmetry.space_group_name_H-M   'P 1'
#
loop_
_entity.id
_entity.type
_entity.pdbx_description
1 polymer ?
#
loop_
_entity_poly.entity_id
_entity_poly.type
_entity_poly.pdbx_seq_one_letter_code
_entity_poly.pdbx_strand_id
1 'polypeptide(L)'
;MPLSDEFKASYKNAVTSGLEPCRRCGKFHKTDKCTTAANECYNRGKSLLVDQGTGTPDELRAEAEEVWLSAKDAAFKAAKAAKAAKEQQAIISGGKRKPRLDKNLGGPMAPTPANDGIIQAPVVDTGGVCTVKNSVGTTTELNPVYVTTNYVQVTKVPERLYVYTLDFWRPDSGDHGSKSYYTKRREIEGAFNAMIEAKALHLGDDVAWASDSKDFWCTTFLPQCPAATGATYLTDKFVYRQIDGKKVNDLQAAITFNSTLDNIADKLATLDLADLSDYIRALNAIIAKSVHETAKADGTNLTQIGANKFYLNGARTNIEGLRALRGYFTSIRPGRGSTLLNVNTATSAFLPPGKVSDLLQESSSKSIASFGGKDYIEKMLSGSLVRILYRRQNYMNSDVDYLSIESRTKTFIQFGKAASEQKFYKLSDPVKGQPRQLDPKDIRGKTVLKYFQDTFPNMDLKFKSANELKCVNVGTRVRSFQCKDETLEDLMREQSLKGAQWIPAFLLEIVPNQTTKATLSGAHTTSMLNAALRLPRANATMIEEEGLARLGIKNQTNQSPLAKLGFAVSTDLITIPGKMLELPHLYYGPHKSNLLKTAPLSAQLRQLTTRKRELSSWNLEQVTFAKPGSIGKFHVLALEGSQERDNGVNIVRENMVKTLQSHNMTLVAGVGGVQPQNTSLDTSLAECLVLLKDTDLLRYSQIRRQADLIEGKHTICALTSKPNNPQTRSNLALKVNLKVAGDNHHLDEAVLNKLLGSERRKRAIILGADVTHSGAGTKSGSPSIACVVGSVDKHFMNYPGSMRLQAGGQEQIAKEHLITMVRERVLAYSSNNANVLPTCMLFYRDGVSESQFNMCKNDEIPAILEGYRQAGGDTNELHLTFVVVGKRHHTRFYATDESQTRTCTVSYGRGYSEYDVVNGNLMPGLLIEDVVTNPGNYNFFLQSHGAIKGTARSAHYHVLRDDMELGSASLPALTMQLCSAFSRATHSVSYVAPAYMADRMCERGRAYLRIWANDRDQRPLFELPEEPNGKKTKLSKEALMRLKHDFALKLARDRVVWGPHYNDDASAGESFRLNPWHPNLDQGMFWM
;
A
#
# COMPACT_ATOMS: atom_id res chain seq x y z
N MET A 1 -19.76 -34.54 38.08
CA MET A 1 -19.48 -35.94 37.69
C MET A 1 -19.62 -36.04 36.17
N PRO A 2 -18.88 -36.92 35.47
CA PRO A 2 -19.09 -37.15 34.04
C PRO A 2 -20.52 -37.61 33.77
N LEU A 3 -21.07 -37.27 32.60
CA LEU A 3 -22.43 -37.69 32.22
C LEU A 3 -22.57 -39.22 32.31
N SER A 4 -23.69 -39.71 32.86
CA SER A 4 -23.92 -41.15 32.99
C SER A 4 -23.95 -41.80 31.60
N ASP A 5 -23.41 -43.01 31.50
CA ASP A 5 -23.37 -43.74 30.22
C ASP A 5 -24.78 -43.99 29.66
N GLU A 6 -25.79 -44.16 30.53
CA GLU A 6 -27.19 -44.23 30.14
C GLU A 6 -27.70 -42.93 29.51
N PHE A 7 -27.34 -41.77 30.06
CA PHE A 7 -27.70 -40.48 29.47
C PHE A 7 -26.98 -40.26 28.14
N LYS A 8 -25.69 -40.56 28.07
CA LYS A 8 -24.89 -40.48 26.83
C LYS A 8 -25.48 -41.38 25.73
N ALA A 9 -25.89 -42.60 26.07
CA ALA A 9 -26.52 -43.53 25.14
C ALA A 9 -27.92 -43.06 24.69
N SER A 10 -28.75 -42.60 25.62
CA SER A 10 -30.09 -42.07 25.32
C SER A 10 -30.03 -40.82 24.44
N TYR A 11 -29.12 -39.90 24.75
CA TYR A 11 -28.89 -38.68 23.97
C TYR A 11 -28.38 -38.99 22.56
N LYS A 12 -27.43 -39.93 22.43
CA LYS A 12 -26.92 -40.39 21.13
C LYS A 12 -28.01 -41.07 20.28
N ASN A 13 -28.90 -41.86 20.90
CA ASN A 13 -30.04 -42.48 20.22
C ASN A 13 -31.10 -41.45 19.79
N ALA A 14 -31.37 -40.42 20.60
CA ALA A 14 -32.28 -39.34 20.23
C ALA A 14 -31.78 -38.54 19.01
N VAL A 15 -30.48 -38.21 18.97
CA VAL A 15 -29.87 -37.47 17.86
C VAL A 15 -29.83 -38.30 16.57
N THR A 16 -29.56 -39.60 16.67
CA THR A 16 -29.52 -40.50 15.50
C THR A 16 -30.90 -40.85 14.97
N SER A 17 -31.93 -40.96 15.83
CA SER A 17 -33.32 -41.23 15.43
C SER A 17 -34.05 -40.03 14.81
N GLY A 18 -33.65 -38.79 15.11
CA GLY A 18 -34.25 -37.56 14.57
C GLY A 18 -33.86 -37.20 13.12
N LEU A 19 -33.00 -38.00 12.48
CA LEU A 19 -32.47 -37.74 11.14
C LEU A 19 -33.03 -38.77 10.13
N GLU A 20 -34.29 -38.61 9.67
CA GLU A 20 -34.85 -39.45 8.60
C GLU A 20 -34.64 -38.85 7.19
N PRO A 21 -34.33 -39.66 6.15
CA PRO A 21 -34.24 -39.20 4.77
C PRO A 21 -35.62 -38.87 4.17
N CYS A 22 -35.65 -37.95 3.20
CA CYS A 22 -36.88 -37.58 2.50
C CYS A 22 -37.57 -38.81 1.88
N ARG A 23 -38.79 -39.13 2.35
CA ARG A 23 -39.56 -40.32 1.93
C ARG A 23 -39.90 -40.37 0.44
N ARG A 24 -39.77 -39.25 -0.30
CA ARG A 24 -40.11 -39.15 -1.73
C ARG A 24 -38.95 -39.47 -2.68
N CYS A 25 -37.71 -39.21 -2.28
CA CYS A 25 -36.54 -39.42 -3.14
C CYS A 25 -35.41 -40.23 -2.49
N GLY A 26 -35.52 -40.55 -1.19
CA GLY A 26 -34.53 -41.31 -0.44
C GLY A 26 -33.18 -40.62 -0.25
N LYS A 27 -33.08 -39.30 -0.54
CA LYS A 27 -31.87 -38.48 -0.35
C LYS A 27 -32.06 -37.48 0.78
N PHE A 28 -30.99 -37.17 1.51
CA PHE A 28 -30.93 -36.04 2.43
C PHE A 28 -30.49 -34.79 1.64
N HIS A 29 -31.35 -33.77 1.57
CA HIS A 29 -30.98 -32.46 1.03
C HIS A 29 -30.46 -31.56 2.15
N LYS A 30 -29.42 -30.76 1.89
CA LYS A 30 -29.08 -29.59 2.72
C LYS A 30 -30.16 -28.54 2.49
N THR A 31 -31.27 -28.65 3.20
CA THR A 31 -32.22 -27.56 3.40
C THR A 31 -32.32 -27.30 4.89
N ASP A 32 -32.47 -26.03 5.29
CA ASP A 32 -32.36 -25.54 6.67
C ASP A 32 -33.14 -26.35 7.74
N LYS A 33 -34.17 -27.10 7.36
CA LYS A 33 -34.97 -27.93 8.27
C LYS A 33 -34.22 -29.09 8.95
N CYS A 34 -33.20 -29.70 8.32
CA CYS A 34 -32.41 -30.76 8.98
C CYS A 34 -31.47 -30.20 10.06
N THR A 35 -30.99 -28.97 9.88
CA THR A 35 -30.22 -28.24 10.89
C THR A 35 -31.12 -27.75 12.03
N THR A 36 -32.39 -27.40 11.75
CA THR A 36 -33.34 -27.00 12.79
C THR A 36 -33.66 -28.14 13.74
N ALA A 37 -33.97 -29.35 13.26
CA ALA A 37 -34.27 -30.50 14.12
C ALA A 37 -33.04 -30.96 14.96
N ALA A 38 -31.85 -30.95 14.36
CA ALA A 38 -30.60 -31.26 15.07
C ALA A 38 -30.25 -30.20 16.12
N ASN A 39 -30.50 -28.92 15.84
CA ASN A 39 -30.33 -27.83 16.78
C ASN A 39 -31.40 -27.83 17.87
N GLU A 40 -32.63 -28.24 17.57
CA GLU A 40 -33.70 -28.43 18.57
C GLU A 40 -33.39 -29.58 19.52
N CYS A 41 -32.91 -30.73 19.03
CA CYS A 41 -32.41 -31.82 19.88
C CYS A 41 -31.18 -31.40 20.71
N TYR A 42 -30.26 -30.62 20.12
CA TYR A 42 -29.13 -30.04 20.84
C TYR A 42 -29.60 -29.11 21.97
N ASN A 43 -30.55 -28.21 21.68
CA ASN A 43 -31.11 -27.29 22.66
C ASN A 43 -31.96 -27.98 23.74
N ARG A 44 -32.66 -29.08 23.41
CA ARG A 44 -33.41 -29.90 24.38
C ARG A 44 -32.48 -30.67 25.33
N GLY A 45 -31.37 -31.21 24.81
CA GLY A 45 -30.32 -31.80 25.65
C GLY A 45 -29.68 -30.76 26.57
N LYS A 46 -29.47 -29.54 26.05
CA LYS A 46 -28.95 -28.41 26.83
C LYS A 46 -29.89 -28.01 27.96
N SER A 47 -31.22 -28.09 27.79
CA SER A 47 -32.16 -27.79 28.88
C SER A 47 -32.21 -28.90 29.93
N LEU A 48 -32.13 -30.17 29.52
CA LEU A 48 -32.12 -31.32 30.44
C LEU A 48 -30.88 -31.38 31.34
N LEU A 49 -29.75 -30.84 30.87
CA LEU A 49 -28.49 -30.75 31.62
C LEU A 49 -28.49 -29.66 32.71
N VAL A 50 -29.40 -28.68 32.62
CA VAL A 50 -29.54 -27.61 33.62
C VAL A 50 -30.36 -28.08 34.83
N ASP A 51 -31.26 -29.05 34.64
CA ASP A 51 -32.15 -29.56 35.71
C ASP A 51 -31.52 -30.64 36.60
N GLN A 52 -30.42 -31.28 36.17
CA GLN A 52 -29.70 -32.26 36.99
C GLN A 52 -28.42 -31.63 37.57
N GLY A 53 -28.58 -30.88 38.65
CA GLY A 53 -27.48 -30.25 39.36
C GLY A 53 -26.46 -31.27 39.87
N THR A 54 -25.23 -31.22 39.34
CA THR A 54 -23.93 -31.48 40.03
C THR A 54 -22.76 -31.53 39.01
N GLY A 55 -22.30 -30.35 38.58
CA GLY A 55 -21.09 -30.12 37.76
C GLY A 55 -21.00 -28.65 37.31
N THR A 56 -19.81 -28.14 36.96
CA THR A 56 -19.72 -26.76 36.44
C THR A 56 -20.35 -26.71 35.03
N PRO A 57 -21.14 -25.66 34.69
CA PRO A 57 -21.87 -25.60 33.43
C PRO A 57 -21.00 -25.73 32.18
N ASP A 58 -19.75 -25.29 32.23
CA ASP A 58 -18.84 -25.30 31.09
C ASP A 58 -18.24 -26.69 30.81
N GLU A 59 -17.98 -27.50 31.85
CA GLU A 59 -17.46 -28.87 31.70
C GLU A 59 -18.54 -29.82 31.13
N LEU A 60 -19.76 -29.75 31.67
CA LEU A 60 -20.89 -30.55 31.16
C LEU A 60 -21.28 -30.15 29.74
N ARG A 61 -21.08 -28.88 29.37
CA ARG A 61 -21.32 -28.37 28.01
C ARG A 61 -20.29 -28.90 27.02
N ALA A 62 -19.01 -28.94 27.40
CA ALA A 62 -17.97 -29.51 26.56
C ALA A 62 -18.19 -31.02 26.33
N GLU A 63 -18.55 -31.78 27.38
CA GLU A 63 -18.80 -33.21 27.28
C GLU A 63 -20.06 -33.52 26.43
N ALA A 64 -21.13 -32.73 26.55
CA ALA A 64 -22.33 -32.87 25.72
C ALA A 64 -22.08 -32.52 24.23
N GLU A 65 -21.23 -31.51 23.97
CA GLU A 65 -20.86 -31.12 22.60
C GLU A 65 -20.00 -32.19 21.92
N GLU A 66 -19.12 -32.86 22.67
CA GLU A 66 -18.34 -33.99 22.19
C GLU A 66 -19.22 -35.21 21.84
N VAL A 67 -20.19 -35.55 22.70
CA VAL A 67 -21.16 -36.62 22.43
C VAL A 67 -22.03 -36.30 21.20
N TRP A 68 -22.43 -35.03 21.03
CA TRP A 68 -23.20 -34.58 19.86
C TRP A 68 -22.39 -34.67 18.56
N LEU A 69 -21.13 -34.22 18.57
CA LEU A 69 -20.22 -34.32 17.42
C LEU A 69 -20.00 -35.78 17.02
N SER A 70 -19.76 -36.66 18.00
CA SER A 70 -19.57 -38.10 17.78
C SER A 70 -20.83 -38.77 17.20
N ALA A 71 -22.01 -38.44 17.70
CA ALA A 71 -23.28 -38.96 17.20
C ALA A 71 -23.57 -38.50 15.75
N LYS A 72 -23.31 -37.22 15.45
CA LYS A 72 -23.46 -36.63 14.12
C LYS A 72 -22.54 -37.29 13.10
N ASP A 73 -21.28 -37.53 13.45
CA ASP A 73 -20.31 -38.19 12.57
C ASP A 73 -20.68 -39.66 12.29
N ALA A 74 -21.17 -40.38 13.31
CA ALA A 74 -21.66 -41.75 13.14
C ALA A 74 -22.86 -41.82 12.18
N ALA A 75 -23.83 -40.91 12.32
CA ALA A 75 -24.98 -40.81 11.41
C ALA A 75 -24.55 -40.50 9.96
N PHE A 76 -23.57 -39.61 9.78
CA PHE A 76 -23.05 -39.25 8.46
C PHE A 76 -22.34 -40.43 7.78
N LYS A 77 -21.55 -41.19 8.54
CA LYS A 77 -20.85 -42.40 8.04
C LYS A 77 -21.85 -43.49 7.66
N ALA A 78 -22.87 -43.74 8.47
CA ALA A 78 -23.93 -44.71 8.16
C ALA A 78 -24.71 -44.32 6.89
N ALA A 79 -25.03 -43.03 6.72
CA ALA A 79 -25.71 -42.53 5.53
C ALA A 79 -24.85 -42.67 4.25
N LYS A 80 -23.53 -42.45 4.36
CA LYS A 80 -22.59 -42.64 3.25
C LYS A 80 -22.47 -44.13 2.86
N ALA A 81 -22.44 -45.04 3.84
CA ALA A 81 -22.44 -46.47 3.60
C ALA A 81 -23.75 -46.95 2.94
N ALA A 82 -24.91 -46.46 3.40
CA ALA A 82 -26.20 -46.79 2.80
C ALA A 82 -26.34 -46.28 1.34
N LYS A 83 -25.76 -45.11 1.03
CA LYS A 83 -25.69 -44.59 -0.34
C LYS A 83 -24.81 -45.47 -1.23
N ALA A 84 -23.63 -45.86 -0.75
CA ALA A 84 -22.74 -46.76 -1.48
C ALA A 84 -23.39 -48.12 -1.76
N ALA A 85 -24.13 -48.68 -0.78
CA ALA A 85 -24.88 -49.92 -0.95
C ALA A 85 -26.02 -49.80 -1.98
N LYS A 86 -26.75 -48.68 -2.02
CA LYS A 86 -27.78 -48.41 -3.03
C LYS A 86 -27.21 -48.19 -4.44
N GLU A 87 -26.05 -47.54 -4.55
CA GLU A 87 -25.35 -47.35 -5.82
C GLU A 87 -24.81 -48.69 -6.35
N GLN A 88 -24.32 -49.58 -5.47
CA GLN A 88 -23.99 -50.96 -5.84
C GLN A 88 -25.22 -51.76 -6.28
N GLN A 89 -26.38 -51.65 -5.60
CA GLN A 89 -27.62 -52.31 -6.03
C GLN A 89 -28.18 -51.78 -7.37
N ALA A 90 -27.99 -50.49 -7.67
CA ALA A 90 -28.40 -49.89 -8.95
C ALA A 90 -27.50 -50.35 -10.12
N ILE A 91 -26.24 -50.65 -9.85
CA ILE A 91 -25.30 -51.21 -10.85
C ILE A 91 -25.60 -52.69 -11.12
N ILE A 92 -26.11 -53.42 -10.12
CA ILE A 92 -26.47 -54.84 -10.25
C ILE A 92 -27.83 -55.05 -10.95
N SER A 93 -28.70 -54.03 -10.99
CA SER A 93 -30.05 -54.10 -11.61
C SER A 93 -30.13 -53.37 -12.97
N GLY A 94 -29.48 -53.92 -14.00
CA GLY A 94 -29.58 -53.40 -15.36
C GLY A 94 -31.01 -53.45 -15.93
N GLY A 95 -31.53 -52.33 -16.47
CA GLY A 95 -32.89 -52.28 -17.02
C GLY A 95 -33.26 -51.03 -17.84
N LYS A 96 -33.28 -51.21 -19.17
CA LYS A 96 -33.67 -50.32 -20.28
C LYS A 96 -34.90 -49.41 -20.08
N ARG A 97 -34.90 -48.20 -20.67
CA ARG A 97 -36.10 -47.54 -21.22
C ARG A 97 -35.87 -46.84 -22.57
N LYS A 98 -36.82 -47.09 -23.49
CA LYS A 98 -36.90 -46.73 -24.92
C LYS A 98 -37.34 -45.25 -25.17
N PRO A 99 -37.09 -44.71 -26.38
CA PRO A 99 -37.51 -43.37 -26.80
C PRO A 99 -38.89 -43.36 -27.49
N ARG A 100 -39.53 -42.18 -27.57
CA ARG A 100 -40.77 -41.92 -28.33
C ARG A 100 -40.53 -40.84 -29.39
N LEU A 101 -41.00 -41.13 -30.61
CA LEU A 101 -40.98 -40.31 -31.84
C LEU A 101 -42.06 -39.22 -31.85
N ASP A 102 -41.79 -38.15 -32.60
CA ASP A 102 -42.56 -37.64 -33.78
C ASP A 102 -41.95 -36.28 -34.22
N LYS A 103 -42.00 -35.76 -35.46
CA LYS A 103 -42.07 -36.25 -36.86
C LYS A 103 -42.02 -34.97 -37.76
N ASN A 104 -41.69 -35.16 -39.05
CA ASN A 104 -41.77 -34.25 -40.22
C ASN A 104 -40.44 -33.56 -40.62
N LEU A 105 -39.68 -34.04 -41.64
CA LEU A 105 -39.87 -34.18 -43.12
C LEU A 105 -39.60 -32.85 -43.86
N GLY A 106 -38.78 -32.71 -44.91
CA GLY A 106 -37.92 -33.59 -45.73
C GLY A 106 -36.77 -32.74 -46.34
N GLY A 107 -35.59 -33.23 -46.76
CA GLY A 107 -35.26 -34.15 -47.87
C GLY A 107 -34.93 -33.35 -49.16
N PRO A 108 -34.01 -33.75 -50.07
CA PRO A 108 -32.90 -34.72 -50.00
C PRO A 108 -31.51 -34.15 -50.44
N MET A 109 -30.44 -34.88 -50.10
CA MET A 109 -29.08 -34.75 -50.65
C MET A 109 -28.92 -35.50 -51.98
N ALA A 110 -27.89 -35.11 -52.76
CA ALA A 110 -27.13 -35.97 -53.67
C ALA A 110 -25.67 -35.41 -53.81
N PRO A 111 -24.67 -36.13 -54.38
CA PRO A 111 -23.67 -36.85 -53.58
C PRO A 111 -22.19 -36.45 -53.88
N THR A 112 -21.30 -36.88 -52.96
CA THR A 112 -19.87 -37.34 -53.04
C THR A 112 -19.10 -37.32 -54.39
N PRO A 113 -17.73 -37.34 -54.45
CA PRO A 113 -16.88 -38.13 -53.54
C PRO A 113 -15.44 -37.63 -53.25
N ALA A 114 -14.81 -38.35 -52.29
CA ALA A 114 -13.43 -38.86 -52.34
C ALA A 114 -12.27 -37.83 -52.31
N ASN A 115 -11.16 -38.03 -51.60
CA ASN A 115 -10.60 -39.27 -51.04
C ASN A 115 -9.55 -38.96 -49.97
N ASP A 116 -9.45 -39.88 -49.02
CA ASP A 116 -8.25 -40.52 -48.46
C ASP A 116 -7.14 -39.64 -47.84
N GLY A 117 -6.61 -39.94 -46.66
CA GLY A 117 -6.79 -41.09 -45.79
C GLY A 117 -6.15 -40.76 -44.43
N ILE A 118 -6.74 -41.20 -43.32
CA ILE A 118 -6.60 -42.52 -42.68
C ILE A 118 -5.54 -42.44 -41.55
N ILE A 119 -6.00 -42.24 -40.32
CA ILE A 119 -6.19 -43.23 -39.22
C ILE A 119 -4.98 -43.22 -38.25
N GLN A 120 -5.18 -42.70 -37.04
CA GLN A 120 -5.26 -43.54 -35.82
C GLN A 120 -5.89 -42.74 -34.67
N ALA A 121 -6.71 -43.44 -33.90
CA ALA A 121 -7.69 -42.95 -32.94
C ALA A 121 -7.22 -43.22 -31.48
N PRO A 122 -8.04 -43.07 -30.42
CA PRO A 122 -7.71 -42.22 -29.28
C PRO A 122 -7.58 -42.98 -27.95
N VAL A 123 -7.02 -42.34 -26.92
CA VAL A 123 -7.37 -42.67 -25.52
C VAL A 123 -7.57 -41.38 -24.73
N VAL A 124 -8.70 -41.38 -24.04
CA VAL A 124 -9.28 -40.36 -23.19
C VAL A 124 -8.58 -40.34 -21.84
N ASP A 125 -8.23 -39.17 -21.32
CA ASP A 125 -8.27 -38.94 -19.87
C ASP A 125 -8.72 -37.51 -19.55
N THR A 126 -9.57 -37.40 -18.54
CA THR A 126 -10.42 -36.26 -18.22
C THR A 126 -9.84 -35.45 -17.06
N GLY A 127 -9.43 -34.20 -17.33
CA GLY A 127 -9.07 -33.22 -16.31
C GLY A 127 -9.22 -31.81 -16.88
N GLY A 128 -10.36 -31.17 -16.60
CA GLY A 128 -10.71 -29.85 -17.13
C GLY A 128 -9.79 -28.75 -16.61
N VAL A 129 -8.80 -28.37 -17.43
CA VAL A 129 -8.04 -27.13 -17.32
C VAL A 129 -8.56 -26.17 -18.38
N CYS A 130 -9.01 -24.98 -17.97
CA CYS A 130 -9.39 -23.90 -18.87
C CYS A 130 -8.18 -23.45 -19.70
N THR A 131 -8.01 -24.02 -20.89
CA THR A 131 -7.11 -23.49 -21.91
C THR A 131 -7.78 -22.31 -22.61
N VAL A 132 -7.26 -21.10 -22.37
CA VAL A 132 -7.59 -19.89 -23.12
C VAL A 132 -7.21 -20.12 -24.58
N LYS A 133 -8.21 -20.22 -25.47
CA LYS A 133 -7.98 -20.24 -26.91
C LYS A 133 -7.58 -18.83 -27.36
N ASN A 134 -6.31 -18.63 -27.67
CA ASN A 134 -5.84 -17.48 -28.45
C ASN A 134 -6.45 -17.59 -29.86
N SER A 135 -7.61 -16.95 -30.06
CA SER A 135 -8.11 -16.66 -31.39
C SER A 135 -7.48 -15.34 -31.84
N VAL A 136 -6.66 -15.43 -32.89
CA VAL A 136 -6.04 -14.28 -33.55
C VAL A 136 -7.14 -13.53 -34.29
N GLY A 137 -7.82 -12.63 -33.57
CA GLY A 137 -8.68 -11.62 -34.16
C GLY A 137 -7.80 -10.49 -34.70
N THR A 138 -7.85 -10.29 -36.01
CA THR A 138 -7.16 -9.23 -36.76
C THR A 138 -7.39 -7.85 -36.14
N THR A 139 -6.41 -7.35 -35.39
CA THR A 139 -6.34 -5.96 -34.92
C THR A 139 -6.10 -5.04 -36.11
N THR A 140 -6.98 -4.06 -36.32
CA THR A 140 -6.65 -2.82 -37.04
C THR A 140 -5.28 -2.33 -36.56
N GLU A 141 -4.30 -2.22 -37.47
CA GLU A 141 -2.90 -1.93 -37.18
C GLU A 141 -2.76 -0.63 -36.38
N LEU A 142 -2.58 -0.75 -35.06
CA LEU A 142 -2.16 0.36 -34.21
C LEU A 142 -0.74 0.76 -34.64
N ASN A 143 -0.45 2.07 -34.70
CA ASN A 143 0.86 2.57 -35.08
C ASN A 143 1.96 1.96 -34.19
N PRO A 144 2.85 1.13 -34.75
CA PRO A 144 3.93 0.52 -33.97
C PRO A 144 4.94 1.60 -33.57
N VAL A 145 5.41 1.54 -32.33
CA VAL A 145 6.43 2.45 -31.79
C VAL A 145 7.48 1.66 -31.04
N TYR A 146 8.76 2.03 -31.18
CA TYR A 146 9.84 1.42 -30.42
C TYR A 146 10.29 2.36 -29.31
N VAL A 147 10.40 1.83 -28.10
CA VAL A 147 10.78 2.61 -26.92
C VAL A 147 11.95 1.94 -26.19
N THR A 148 12.88 2.75 -25.70
CA THR A 148 13.96 2.26 -24.83
C THR A 148 13.42 2.13 -23.41
N THR A 149 13.80 1.09 -22.70
CA THR A 149 13.37 0.86 -21.32
C THR A 149 14.56 0.88 -20.38
N ASN A 150 14.31 1.09 -19.10
CA ASN A 150 15.37 1.02 -18.09
C ASN A 150 15.72 -0.42 -17.66
N TYR A 151 15.54 -1.39 -18.56
CA TYR A 151 15.93 -2.77 -18.38
C TYR A 151 17.19 -3.09 -19.17
N VAL A 152 18.03 -3.95 -18.61
CA VAL A 152 19.07 -4.68 -19.34
C VAL A 152 18.68 -6.16 -19.41
N GLN A 153 19.07 -6.83 -20.49
CA GLN A 153 18.75 -8.25 -20.68
C GLN A 153 19.67 -9.11 -19.82
N VAL A 154 19.11 -10.10 -19.12
CA VAL A 154 19.92 -11.15 -18.48
C VAL A 154 20.20 -12.22 -19.53
N THR A 155 21.47 -12.36 -19.91
CA THR A 155 21.91 -13.27 -20.96
C THR A 155 22.24 -14.65 -20.42
N LYS A 156 22.61 -14.75 -19.14
CA LYS A 156 22.89 -16.02 -18.47
C LYS A 156 22.46 -15.98 -17.00
N VAL A 157 21.83 -17.05 -16.54
CA VAL A 157 21.56 -17.31 -15.12
C VAL A 157 22.25 -18.62 -14.71
N PRO A 158 22.62 -18.79 -13.43
CA PRO A 158 23.11 -20.08 -12.95
C PRO A 158 22.06 -21.18 -13.17
N GLU A 159 22.52 -22.37 -13.53
CA GLU A 159 21.65 -23.53 -13.78
C GLU A 159 21.06 -24.06 -12.46
N ARG A 160 21.90 -24.06 -11.41
CA ARG A 160 21.57 -24.53 -10.06
C ARG A 160 22.16 -23.61 -9.00
N LEU A 161 21.41 -23.39 -7.93
CA LEU A 161 21.91 -22.79 -6.68
C LEU A 161 21.49 -23.63 -5.47
N TYR A 162 22.43 -23.88 -4.55
CA TYR A 162 22.17 -24.52 -3.27
C TYR A 162 21.82 -23.45 -2.22
N VAL A 163 20.70 -23.62 -1.54
CA VAL A 163 20.16 -22.68 -0.55
C VAL A 163 20.47 -23.17 0.85
N TYR A 164 21.11 -22.31 1.63
CA TYR A 164 21.38 -22.54 3.05
C TYR A 164 20.79 -21.39 3.88
N THR A 165 20.23 -21.70 5.05
CA THR A 165 19.77 -20.70 6.01
C THR A 165 20.82 -20.51 7.10
N LEU A 166 21.07 -19.24 7.44
CA LEU A 166 22.03 -18.82 8.46
C LEU A 166 21.31 -18.42 9.74
N ASP A 167 21.65 -19.09 10.84
CA ASP A 167 21.20 -18.72 12.18
C ASP A 167 22.40 -18.53 13.11
N PHE A 168 22.49 -17.40 13.80
CA PHE A 168 23.60 -17.12 14.72
C PHE A 168 23.20 -17.50 16.14
N TRP A 169 24.03 -18.23 16.89
CA TRP A 169 23.77 -18.51 18.30
C TRP A 169 25.02 -18.54 19.17
N ARG A 170 24.77 -18.68 20.47
CA ARG A 170 25.78 -18.79 21.52
C ARG A 170 25.65 -20.14 22.26
N PRO A 171 26.73 -20.90 22.46
CA PRO A 171 26.68 -22.21 23.15
C PRO A 171 26.14 -22.14 24.59
N ASP A 172 26.43 -21.07 25.32
CA ASP A 172 26.15 -20.95 26.77
C ASP A 172 24.71 -20.50 27.11
N SER A 173 23.81 -20.33 26.12
CA SER A 173 22.45 -19.80 26.37
C SER A 173 21.39 -20.83 26.77
N GLY A 174 21.73 -22.12 26.91
CA GLY A 174 20.85 -23.17 27.43
C GLY A 174 19.66 -23.56 26.54
N ASP A 175 19.52 -22.95 25.35
CA ASP A 175 18.46 -23.23 24.38
C ASP A 175 19.12 -23.86 23.14
N HIS A 176 19.20 -25.20 23.13
CA HIS A 176 19.82 -25.94 22.04
C HIS A 176 18.91 -25.91 20.80
N GLY A 177 19.32 -25.17 19.77
CA GLY A 177 18.94 -25.45 18.38
C GLY A 177 17.62 -24.86 17.84
N SER A 178 16.88 -24.01 18.58
CA SER A 178 15.56 -23.55 18.08
C SER A 178 15.48 -22.08 17.63
N LYS A 179 16.36 -21.17 18.08
CA LYS A 179 16.23 -19.73 17.79
C LYS A 179 17.58 -19.01 17.63
N SER A 180 17.70 -18.21 16.57
CA SER A 180 18.80 -17.26 16.38
C SER A 180 18.88 -16.26 17.54
N TYR A 181 20.09 -16.05 18.04
CA TYR A 181 20.47 -15.08 19.06
C TYR A 181 20.23 -13.63 18.62
N TYR A 182 20.31 -13.36 17.32
CA TYR A 182 20.04 -12.04 16.75
C TYR A 182 18.75 -12.03 15.93
N THR A 183 17.84 -11.12 16.28
CA THR A 183 16.58 -10.93 15.54
C THR A 183 16.58 -9.65 14.70
N LYS A 184 17.44 -8.68 15.01
CA LYS A 184 17.49 -7.42 14.25
C LYS A 184 18.39 -7.59 13.04
N ARG A 185 17.88 -7.25 11.85
CA ARG A 185 18.61 -7.32 10.57
C ARG A 185 20.04 -6.78 10.65
N ARG A 186 20.23 -5.64 11.32
CA ARG A 186 21.54 -5.01 11.44
C ARG A 186 22.54 -5.80 12.30
N GLU A 187 22.07 -6.44 13.36
CA GLU A 187 22.90 -7.31 14.20
C GLU A 187 23.29 -8.58 13.44
N ILE A 188 22.34 -9.12 12.65
CA ILE A 188 22.56 -10.25 11.73
C ILE A 188 23.60 -9.88 10.66
N GLU A 189 23.46 -8.74 9.98
CA GLU A 189 24.44 -8.24 9.00
C GLU A 189 25.83 -8.04 9.62
N GLY A 190 25.90 -7.48 10.84
CA GLY A 190 27.17 -7.32 11.56
C GLY A 190 27.82 -8.65 11.94
N ALA A 191 27.04 -9.61 12.44
CA ALA A 191 27.53 -10.95 12.75
C ALA A 191 27.98 -11.71 11.49
N PHE A 192 27.23 -11.59 10.40
CA PHE A 192 27.59 -12.18 9.10
C PHE A 192 28.92 -11.64 8.59
N ASN A 193 29.13 -10.32 8.60
CA ASN A 193 30.39 -9.73 8.18
C ASN A 193 31.57 -10.21 9.05
N ALA A 194 31.38 -10.26 10.38
CA ALA A 194 32.40 -10.77 11.29
C ALA A 194 32.74 -12.25 11.04
N MET A 195 31.74 -13.07 10.71
CA MET A 195 31.94 -14.49 10.35
C MET A 195 32.79 -14.64 9.08
N ILE A 196 32.49 -13.86 8.04
CA ILE A 196 33.23 -13.87 6.77
C ILE A 196 34.66 -13.36 6.97
N GLU A 197 34.85 -12.27 7.73
CA GLU A 197 36.17 -11.73 8.07
C GLU A 197 37.03 -12.73 8.87
N ALA A 198 36.41 -13.46 9.80
CA ALA A 198 37.07 -14.51 10.59
C ALA A 198 37.34 -15.80 9.80
N LYS A 199 36.88 -15.91 8.54
CA LYS A 199 36.93 -17.13 7.71
C LYS A 199 36.33 -18.36 8.40
N ALA A 200 35.38 -18.19 9.33
CA ALA A 200 34.85 -19.26 10.17
C ALA A 200 34.07 -20.35 9.40
N LEU A 201 33.69 -20.05 8.15
CA LEU A 201 32.98 -20.97 7.26
C LEU A 201 33.93 -21.84 6.41
N HIS A 202 35.24 -21.57 6.40
CA HIS A 202 36.22 -22.32 5.60
C HIS A 202 35.81 -22.48 4.12
N LEU A 203 35.25 -21.42 3.53
CA LEU A 203 34.95 -21.41 2.10
C LEU A 203 36.27 -21.43 1.32
N GLY A 204 36.45 -22.43 0.47
CA GLY A 204 37.54 -22.45 -0.49
C GLY A 204 37.40 -21.32 -1.51
N ASP A 205 38.52 -20.87 -2.10
CA ASP A 205 38.55 -19.77 -3.07
C ASP A 205 37.71 -20.08 -4.34
N ASP A 206 37.47 -21.37 -4.61
CA ASP A 206 36.68 -21.85 -5.76
C ASP A 206 35.16 -21.82 -5.52
N VAL A 207 34.70 -21.58 -4.28
CA VAL A 207 33.26 -21.58 -3.96
C VAL A 207 32.66 -20.20 -4.19
N ALA A 208 31.92 -20.05 -5.29
CA ALA A 208 31.17 -18.84 -5.58
C ALA A 208 29.85 -18.81 -4.80
N TRP A 209 29.61 -17.72 -4.07
CA TRP A 209 28.44 -17.55 -3.21
C TRP A 209 27.79 -16.17 -3.29
N ALA A 210 26.55 -16.03 -2.85
CA ALA A 210 25.87 -14.76 -2.61
C ALA A 210 25.03 -14.86 -1.32
N SER A 211 24.68 -13.72 -0.70
CA SER A 211 23.94 -13.71 0.58
C SER A 211 23.11 -12.44 0.73
N ASP A 212 21.98 -12.55 1.43
CA ASP A 212 21.20 -11.41 1.92
C ASP A 212 21.32 -11.23 3.45
N SER A 213 22.34 -11.87 4.03
CA SER A 213 22.67 -12.01 5.45
C SER A 213 21.76 -12.95 6.24
N LYS A 214 20.69 -13.48 5.63
CA LYS A 214 19.82 -14.49 6.24
C LYS A 214 19.94 -15.83 5.51
N ASP A 215 19.86 -15.79 4.20
CA ASP A 215 20.02 -16.95 3.34
C ASP A 215 21.34 -16.82 2.56
N PHE A 216 21.96 -17.97 2.30
CA PHE A 216 23.25 -18.12 1.66
C PHE A 216 23.09 -19.02 0.44
N TRP A 217 23.49 -18.53 -0.73
CA TRP A 217 23.36 -19.23 -2.01
C TRP A 217 24.72 -19.56 -2.58
N CYS A 218 24.93 -20.82 -2.98
CA CYS A 218 26.19 -21.28 -3.57
C CYS A 218 25.96 -21.95 -4.93
N THR A 219 26.91 -21.82 -5.85
CA THR A 219 26.90 -22.58 -7.12
C THR A 219 27.30 -24.04 -6.94
N THR A 220 28.11 -24.33 -5.92
CA THR A 220 28.55 -25.68 -5.55
C THR A 220 27.98 -26.08 -4.20
N PHE A 221 27.80 -27.40 -4.00
CA PHE A 221 27.38 -27.93 -2.71
C PHE A 221 28.52 -27.75 -1.70
N LEU A 222 28.21 -27.31 -0.48
CA LEU A 222 29.20 -27.10 0.56
C LEU A 222 29.59 -28.45 1.17
N PRO A 223 30.84 -28.93 1.00
CA PRO A 223 31.24 -30.27 1.45
C PRO A 223 31.08 -30.47 2.96
N GLN A 224 31.16 -29.38 3.71
CA GLN A 224 31.09 -29.38 5.18
C GLN A 224 29.64 -29.53 5.69
N CYS A 225 28.65 -29.26 4.85
CA CYS A 225 27.24 -29.38 5.20
C CYS A 225 26.75 -30.79 4.87
N PRO A 226 26.02 -31.47 5.78
CA PRO A 226 25.46 -32.77 5.45
C PRO A 226 24.45 -32.66 4.30
N ALA A 227 24.44 -33.64 3.38
CA ALA A 227 23.57 -33.63 2.20
C ALA A 227 22.07 -33.81 2.51
N ALA A 228 21.70 -34.08 3.77
CA ALA A 228 20.31 -34.22 4.17
C ALA A 228 19.65 -32.84 4.38
N THR A 229 18.48 -32.64 3.79
CA THR A 229 17.68 -31.43 3.99
C THR A 229 17.37 -31.22 5.48
N GLY A 230 17.59 -30.01 5.97
CA GLY A 230 17.43 -29.66 7.38
C GLY A 230 18.62 -30.02 8.27
N ALA A 231 19.66 -30.64 7.73
CA ALA A 231 20.89 -30.88 8.48
C ALA A 231 21.73 -29.61 8.59
N THR A 232 22.33 -29.41 9.76
CA THR A 232 23.01 -28.17 10.12
C THR A 232 24.50 -28.41 10.35
N TYR A 233 25.33 -27.59 9.72
CA TYR A 233 26.77 -27.47 10.00
C TYR A 233 27.02 -26.27 10.92
N LEU A 234 27.91 -26.41 11.89
CA LEU A 234 28.27 -25.34 12.81
C LEU A 234 29.62 -24.76 12.42
N THR A 235 29.69 -23.45 12.24
CA THR A 235 30.96 -22.78 11.99
C THR A 235 31.88 -22.83 13.21
N ASP A 236 33.16 -22.54 12.98
CA ASP A 236 34.07 -22.19 14.05
C ASP A 236 33.54 -21.00 14.86
N LYS A 237 33.96 -20.93 16.13
CA LYS A 237 33.63 -19.80 17.00
C LYS A 237 34.36 -18.56 16.48
N PHE A 238 33.62 -17.46 16.37
CA PHE A 238 34.16 -16.17 15.97
C PHE A 238 33.73 -15.05 16.90
N VAL A 239 34.48 -13.95 16.83
CA VAL A 239 34.26 -12.77 17.66
C VAL A 239 33.40 -11.77 16.90
N TYR A 240 32.29 -11.36 17.51
CA TYR A 240 31.49 -10.24 17.01
C TYR A 240 31.40 -9.13 18.06
N ARG A 241 31.75 -7.90 17.66
CA ARG A 241 31.56 -6.70 18.48
C ARG A 241 30.23 -6.05 18.12
N GLN A 242 29.29 -6.09 19.07
CA GLN A 242 27.98 -5.49 18.89
C GLN A 242 28.06 -3.96 18.80
N ILE A 243 26.99 -3.35 18.28
CA ILE A 243 26.87 -1.88 18.14
C ILE A 243 26.96 -1.18 19.49
N ASP A 244 26.56 -1.82 20.58
CA ASP A 244 26.67 -1.25 21.92
C ASP A 244 28.07 -1.38 22.53
N GLY A 245 29.01 -1.98 21.79
CA GLY A 245 30.39 -2.24 22.15
C GLY A 245 30.63 -3.57 22.86
N LYS A 246 29.57 -4.33 23.18
CA LYS A 246 29.69 -5.64 23.83
C LYS A 246 30.37 -6.63 22.89
N LYS A 247 31.46 -7.22 23.37
CA LYS A 247 32.16 -8.28 22.66
C LYS A 247 31.48 -9.63 22.94
N VAL A 248 31.17 -10.38 21.89
CA VAL A 248 30.71 -11.77 21.97
C VAL A 248 31.84 -12.63 21.39
N ASN A 249 32.47 -13.44 22.22
CA ASN A 249 33.71 -14.15 21.85
C ASN A 249 33.47 -15.56 21.27
N ASP A 250 32.28 -16.11 21.50
CA ASP A 250 31.92 -17.51 21.28
C ASP A 250 30.71 -17.66 20.36
N LEU A 251 30.51 -16.70 19.44
CA LEU A 251 29.41 -16.76 18.48
C LEU A 251 29.68 -17.84 17.44
N GLN A 252 28.66 -18.61 17.09
CA GLN A 252 28.69 -19.58 15.99
C GLN A 252 27.52 -19.32 15.05
N ALA A 253 27.65 -19.74 13.80
CA ALA A 253 26.54 -19.80 12.86
C ALA A 253 26.17 -21.25 12.58
N ALA A 254 24.87 -21.57 12.66
CA ALA A 254 24.27 -22.67 11.92
C ALA A 254 24.24 -22.35 10.46
N ILE A 255 24.54 -23.37 9.67
CA ILE A 255 24.27 -23.37 8.25
C ILE A 255 23.46 -24.60 7.96
N THR A 256 22.18 -24.39 7.69
CA THR A 256 21.21 -25.46 7.45
C THR A 256 20.93 -25.54 5.96
N PHE A 257 21.22 -26.68 5.33
CA PHE A 257 20.84 -26.90 3.94
C PHE A 257 19.32 -27.02 3.84
N ASN A 258 18.70 -26.18 3.01
CA ASN A 258 17.25 -26.09 2.91
C ASN A 258 16.73 -26.71 1.60
N SER A 259 17.22 -26.24 0.46
CA SER A 259 16.74 -26.67 -0.84
C SER A 259 17.75 -26.38 -1.96
N THR A 260 17.46 -26.89 -3.15
CA THR A 260 18.10 -26.49 -4.40
C THR A 260 17.14 -25.65 -5.24
N LEU A 261 17.66 -24.64 -5.92
CA LEU A 261 17.00 -23.91 -6.99
C LEU A 261 17.56 -24.44 -8.30
N ASP A 262 16.79 -25.26 -9.00
CA ASP A 262 17.18 -25.93 -10.23
C ASP A 262 16.44 -25.35 -11.44
N ASN A 263 17.05 -25.48 -12.64
CA ASN A 263 16.47 -25.06 -13.92
C ASN A 263 15.96 -23.61 -13.87
N ILE A 264 16.77 -22.72 -13.28
CA ILE A 264 16.36 -21.36 -12.91
C ILE A 264 15.76 -20.60 -14.11
N ALA A 265 16.36 -20.74 -15.29
CA ALA A 265 15.85 -20.10 -16.52
C ALA A 265 14.42 -20.56 -16.87
N ASP A 266 14.17 -21.87 -16.88
CA ASP A 266 12.86 -22.43 -17.21
C ASP A 266 11.81 -22.04 -16.16
N LYS A 267 12.20 -22.05 -14.88
CA LYS A 267 11.30 -21.64 -13.79
C LYS A 267 10.90 -20.18 -13.92
N LEU A 268 11.85 -19.28 -14.22
CA LEU A 268 11.56 -17.86 -14.44
C LEU A 268 10.64 -17.61 -15.65
N ALA A 269 10.65 -18.50 -16.64
CA ALA A 269 9.79 -18.41 -17.82
C ALA A 269 8.38 -18.99 -17.62
N THR A 270 8.23 -19.96 -16.71
CA THR A 270 7.00 -20.79 -16.62
C THR A 270 6.21 -20.60 -15.33
N LEU A 271 6.86 -20.30 -14.20
CA LEU A 271 6.18 -20.18 -12.91
C LEU A 271 5.48 -18.84 -12.75
N ASP A 272 4.40 -18.85 -11.96
CA ASP A 272 3.78 -17.63 -11.48
C ASP A 272 4.73 -16.87 -10.55
N LEU A 273 4.66 -15.53 -10.59
CA LEU A 273 5.49 -14.65 -9.78
C LEU A 273 5.46 -14.91 -8.28
N ALA A 274 4.35 -15.42 -7.76
CA ALA A 274 4.21 -15.75 -6.35
C ALA A 274 5.20 -16.85 -5.92
N ASP A 275 5.52 -17.78 -6.83
CA ASP A 275 6.39 -18.93 -6.57
C ASP A 275 7.86 -18.65 -6.93
N LEU A 276 8.13 -17.50 -7.56
CA LEU A 276 9.47 -17.07 -7.97
C LEU A 276 10.24 -16.28 -6.91
N SER A 277 9.65 -16.06 -5.73
CA SER A 277 10.24 -15.22 -4.66
C SER A 277 11.69 -15.62 -4.33
N ASP A 278 11.96 -16.90 -4.13
CA ASP A 278 13.28 -17.36 -3.70
C ASP A 278 14.32 -17.28 -4.84
N TYR A 279 13.91 -17.57 -6.08
CA TYR A 279 14.73 -17.39 -7.28
C TYR A 279 15.12 -15.91 -7.45
N ILE A 280 14.14 -15.00 -7.39
CA ILE A 280 14.37 -13.56 -7.53
C ILE A 280 15.25 -13.02 -6.40
N ARG A 281 15.07 -13.50 -5.16
CA ARG A 281 15.94 -13.13 -4.03
C ARG A 281 17.39 -13.55 -4.27
N ALA A 282 17.62 -14.79 -4.67
CA ALA A 282 18.95 -15.31 -4.95
C ALA A 282 19.66 -14.48 -6.03
N LEU A 283 18.99 -14.21 -7.15
CA LEU A 283 19.57 -13.43 -8.25
C LEU A 283 19.83 -11.96 -7.88
N ASN A 284 18.95 -11.34 -7.07
CA ASN A 284 19.22 -9.99 -6.54
C ASN A 284 20.43 -9.97 -5.60
N ALA A 285 20.63 -11.03 -4.80
CA ALA A 285 21.80 -11.15 -3.92
C ALA A 285 23.12 -11.28 -4.72
N ILE A 286 23.09 -11.99 -5.86
CA ILE A 286 24.22 -12.08 -6.80
C ILE A 286 24.61 -10.68 -7.30
N ILE A 287 23.62 -9.89 -7.72
CA ILE A 287 23.86 -8.50 -8.17
C ILE A 287 24.43 -7.67 -7.02
N ALA A 288 23.81 -7.71 -5.83
CA ALA A 288 24.28 -6.94 -4.68
C ALA A 288 25.74 -7.24 -4.33
N LYS A 289 26.14 -8.52 -4.40
CA LYS A 289 27.54 -8.91 -4.21
C LYS A 289 28.45 -8.31 -5.27
N SER A 290 28.07 -8.38 -6.55
CA SER A 290 28.83 -7.76 -7.64
C SER A 290 29.03 -6.25 -7.44
N VAL A 291 27.99 -5.55 -7.00
CA VAL A 291 28.07 -4.11 -6.70
C VAL A 291 29.09 -3.83 -5.59
N HIS A 292 29.10 -4.61 -4.51
CA HIS A 292 30.05 -4.45 -3.41
C HIS A 292 31.50 -4.76 -3.81
N GLU A 293 31.72 -5.84 -4.58
CA GLU A 293 33.05 -6.18 -5.08
C GLU A 293 33.59 -5.11 -6.04
N THR A 294 32.73 -4.59 -6.91
CA THR A 294 33.06 -3.50 -7.83
C THR A 294 33.43 -2.22 -7.08
N ALA A 295 32.62 -1.84 -6.08
CA ALA A 295 32.86 -0.66 -5.28
C ALA A 295 34.13 -0.76 -4.43
N LYS A 296 34.47 -1.98 -3.97
CA LYS A 296 35.74 -2.23 -3.28
C LYS A 296 36.93 -2.11 -4.23
N ALA A 297 36.80 -2.56 -5.47
CA ALA A 297 37.87 -2.51 -6.47
C ALA A 297 38.14 -1.08 -6.98
N ASP A 298 37.12 -0.26 -7.18
CA ASP A 298 37.26 1.12 -7.68
C ASP A 298 37.37 2.19 -6.58
N GLY A 299 37.31 1.77 -5.30
CA GLY A 299 37.38 2.67 -4.14
C GLY A 299 36.11 3.50 -3.89
N THR A 300 34.99 3.17 -4.55
CA THR A 300 33.73 3.88 -4.37
C THR A 300 33.12 3.59 -3.01
N ASN A 301 32.87 4.66 -2.25
CA ASN A 301 32.15 4.55 -0.99
C ASN A 301 30.62 4.58 -1.23
N LEU A 302 29.95 3.46 -1.01
CA LEU A 302 28.51 3.32 -1.18
C LEU A 302 27.80 2.92 0.10
N THR A 303 26.51 3.27 0.19
CA THR A 303 25.61 2.83 1.24
C THR A 303 24.46 2.05 0.62
N GLN A 304 24.32 0.77 0.97
CA GLN A 304 23.19 -0.05 0.54
C GLN A 304 22.00 0.11 1.51
N ILE A 305 20.79 0.24 0.97
CA ILE A 305 19.54 0.28 1.74
C ILE A 305 18.57 -0.76 1.22
N GLY A 306 18.23 -1.72 2.08
CA GLY A 306 17.50 -2.91 1.66
C GLY A 306 18.36 -3.76 0.71
N ALA A 307 17.73 -4.69 -0.01
CA ALA A 307 18.47 -5.56 -0.93
C ALA A 307 18.95 -4.83 -2.20
N ASN A 308 18.25 -3.79 -2.61
CA ASN A 308 18.22 -3.38 -4.03
C ASN A 308 18.60 -1.92 -4.30
N LYS A 309 18.95 -1.12 -3.28
CA LYS A 309 19.27 0.31 -3.47
C LYS A 309 20.69 0.60 -2.99
N PHE A 310 21.48 1.22 -3.85
CA PHE A 310 22.89 1.53 -3.61
C PHE A 310 23.11 3.03 -3.80
N TYR A 311 23.45 3.75 -2.73
CA TYR A 311 23.64 5.20 -2.73
C TYR A 311 25.11 5.55 -2.73
N LEU A 312 25.52 6.49 -3.59
CA LEU A 312 26.89 6.95 -3.69
C LEU A 312 27.12 8.04 -2.62
N ASN A 313 28.01 7.78 -1.67
CA ASN A 313 28.19 8.68 -0.52
C ASN A 313 28.77 10.05 -0.91
N GLY A 314 29.48 10.12 -2.04
CA GLY A 314 30.00 11.37 -2.62
C GLY A 314 28.98 12.18 -3.44
N ALA A 315 27.96 11.54 -4.01
CA ALA A 315 26.99 12.20 -4.90
C ALA A 315 25.82 12.78 -4.10
N ARG A 316 26.04 13.95 -3.49
CA ARG A 316 25.10 14.57 -2.54
C ARG A 316 24.72 16.01 -2.89
N THR A 317 23.50 16.38 -2.55
CA THR A 317 22.98 17.76 -2.59
C THR A 317 22.44 18.13 -1.21
N ASN A 318 22.84 19.27 -0.66
CA ASN A 318 22.29 19.73 0.62
C ASN A 318 20.83 20.20 0.43
N ILE A 319 19.94 19.76 1.30
CA ILE A 319 18.50 20.08 1.29
C ILE A 319 18.05 20.48 2.69
N GLU A 320 18.25 21.76 3.05
CA GLU A 320 17.68 22.40 4.26
C GLU A 320 17.99 21.65 5.59
N GLY A 321 19.24 21.25 5.81
CA GLY A 321 19.65 20.49 7.01
C GLY A 321 19.63 18.96 6.83
N LEU A 322 19.24 18.49 5.65
CA LEU A 322 19.41 17.11 5.18
C LEU A 322 20.36 17.06 3.97
N ARG A 323 20.71 15.85 3.54
CA ARG A 323 21.44 15.58 2.30
C ARG A 323 20.64 14.64 1.40
N ALA A 324 20.37 15.04 0.17
CA ALA A 324 19.84 14.16 -0.86
C ALA A 324 21.01 13.42 -1.50
N LEU A 325 21.11 12.11 -1.27
CA LEU A 325 22.12 11.27 -1.93
C LEU A 325 21.51 10.61 -3.17
N ARG A 326 22.28 10.63 -4.25
CA ARG A 326 21.99 9.92 -5.49
C ARG A 326 22.49 8.47 -5.39
N GLY A 327 21.76 7.56 -6.02
CA GLY A 327 22.10 6.16 -6.10
C GLY A 327 21.37 5.45 -7.24
N TYR A 328 21.41 4.13 -7.20
CA TYR A 328 20.78 3.25 -8.18
C TYR A 328 19.96 2.17 -7.49
N PHE A 329 18.84 1.84 -8.09
CA PHE A 329 17.97 0.74 -7.74
C PHE A 329 18.14 -0.38 -8.77
N THR A 330 18.17 -1.63 -8.30
CA THR A 330 18.20 -2.82 -9.16
C THR A 330 17.10 -3.81 -8.78
N SER A 331 16.56 -4.55 -9.76
CA SER A 331 15.64 -5.65 -9.48
C SER A 331 15.57 -6.60 -10.65
N ILE A 332 15.78 -7.89 -10.39
CA ILE A 332 15.44 -8.95 -11.35
C ILE A 332 13.93 -9.03 -11.53
N ARG A 333 13.51 -9.21 -12.78
CA ARG A 333 12.12 -9.37 -13.21
C ARG A 333 12.02 -10.46 -14.27
N PRO A 334 11.11 -11.44 -14.12
CA PRO A 334 10.78 -12.32 -15.22
C PRO A 334 9.98 -11.51 -16.27
N GLY A 335 10.46 -11.50 -17.50
CA GLY A 335 9.77 -10.93 -18.64
C GLY A 335 9.19 -12.02 -19.53
N ARG A 336 8.35 -11.63 -20.49
CA ARG A 336 7.80 -12.56 -21.47
C ARG A 336 8.92 -12.97 -22.44
N GLY A 337 9.37 -14.22 -22.32
CA GLY A 337 10.42 -14.81 -23.16
C GLY A 337 11.87 -14.54 -22.72
N SER A 338 12.12 -13.72 -21.68
CA SER A 338 13.48 -13.51 -21.16
C SER A 338 13.48 -13.01 -19.71
N THR A 339 14.61 -13.18 -19.00
CA THR A 339 14.81 -12.56 -17.68
C THR A 339 15.45 -11.19 -17.85
N LEU A 340 14.98 -10.21 -17.08
CA LEU A 340 15.40 -8.82 -17.20
C LEU A 340 15.90 -8.27 -15.87
N LEU A 341 16.88 -7.37 -15.94
CA LEU A 341 17.36 -6.61 -14.79
C LEU A 341 16.90 -5.15 -14.94
N ASN A 342 15.99 -4.74 -14.07
CA ASN A 342 15.56 -3.34 -13.97
C ASN A 342 16.64 -2.53 -13.28
N VAL A 343 17.09 -1.44 -13.90
CA VAL A 343 18.01 -0.46 -13.29
C VAL A 343 17.38 0.92 -13.31
N ASN A 344 17.32 1.60 -12.18
CA ASN A 344 16.75 2.95 -12.11
C ASN A 344 17.56 3.87 -11.21
N THR A 345 17.50 5.18 -11.44
CA THR A 345 18.07 6.14 -10.50
C THR A 345 17.26 6.15 -9.19
N ALA A 346 17.96 6.38 -8.08
CA ALA A 346 17.38 6.51 -6.77
C ALA A 346 17.90 7.79 -6.11
N THR A 347 17.06 8.46 -5.34
CA THR A 347 17.46 9.60 -4.52
C THR A 347 16.75 9.50 -3.18
N SER A 348 17.47 9.71 -2.07
CA SER A 348 16.91 9.61 -0.73
C SER A 348 17.53 10.64 0.21
N ALA A 349 16.81 10.98 1.27
CA ALA A 349 17.25 11.92 2.30
C ALA A 349 18.10 11.21 3.37
N PHE A 350 19.30 11.72 3.58
CA PHE A 350 20.24 11.30 4.60
C PHE A 350 20.50 12.43 5.58
N LEU A 351 20.77 12.05 6.83
CA LEU A 351 21.22 12.96 7.86
C LEU A 351 22.67 13.40 7.57
N PRO A 352 22.98 14.71 7.72
CA PRO A 352 24.35 15.15 7.61
C PRO A 352 25.17 14.63 8.81
N PRO A 353 26.45 14.25 8.61
CA PRO A 353 27.39 14.11 9.71
C PRO A 353 27.65 15.49 10.32
N GLY A 354 27.62 15.55 11.64
CA GLY A 354 27.73 16.79 12.41
C GLY A 354 27.18 16.60 13.83
N LYS A 355 27.31 17.60 14.69
CA LYS A 355 26.76 17.48 16.05
C LYS A 355 25.25 17.60 16.02
N VAL A 356 24.57 16.94 16.96
CA VAL A 356 23.12 17.10 17.15
C VAL A 356 22.78 18.57 17.47
N SER A 357 23.68 19.28 18.17
CA SER A 357 23.55 20.72 18.42
C SER A 357 23.52 21.56 17.15
N ASP A 358 24.35 21.23 16.16
CA ASP A 358 24.50 22.02 14.94
C ASP A 358 23.22 21.90 14.10
N LEU A 359 22.69 20.68 14.01
CA LEU A 359 21.38 20.42 13.39
C LEU A 359 20.27 21.20 14.10
N LEU A 360 20.27 21.28 15.44
CA LEU A 360 19.31 22.08 16.22
C LEU A 360 19.48 23.60 16.00
N GLN A 361 20.70 24.07 15.75
CA GLN A 361 20.99 25.49 15.49
C GLN A 361 20.57 25.92 14.09
N GLU A 362 20.95 25.18 13.04
CA GLU A 362 20.51 25.37 11.65
C GLU A 362 18.98 25.38 11.54
N SER A 363 18.36 24.60 12.41
CA SER A 363 16.92 24.49 12.59
C SER A 363 16.28 25.72 13.25
N SER A 364 17.00 26.45 14.11
CA SER A 364 16.45 27.55 14.92
C SER A 364 16.49 28.92 14.24
N SER A 365 17.26 29.08 13.17
CA SER A 365 17.37 30.30 12.36
C SER A 365 16.16 30.44 11.41
N LYS A 366 15.07 31.06 11.90
CA LYS A 366 13.84 31.51 11.18
C LYS A 366 13.04 30.47 10.35
N SER A 367 13.60 29.29 10.06
CA SER A 367 13.05 28.32 9.13
C SER A 367 11.97 27.42 9.77
N ILE A 368 12.21 26.82 10.95
CA ILE A 368 11.40 25.67 11.42
C ILE A 368 9.98 25.96 11.96
N ALA A 369 9.61 27.19 12.26
CA ALA A 369 8.19 27.52 12.48
C ALA A 369 7.34 27.12 11.25
N SER A 370 7.94 27.13 10.05
CA SER A 370 7.32 26.67 8.80
C SER A 370 7.49 25.18 8.48
N PHE A 371 8.28 24.41 9.26
CA PHE A 371 8.65 23.00 8.97
C PHE A 371 8.09 21.96 9.96
N GLY A 372 7.34 22.38 10.99
CA GLY A 372 6.67 21.45 11.92
C GLY A 372 7.17 21.49 13.37
N GLY A 373 7.97 22.51 13.75
CA GLY A 373 8.40 22.73 15.13
C GLY A 373 9.49 21.76 15.63
N LYS A 374 9.81 21.85 16.94
CA LYS A 374 10.87 21.03 17.58
C LYS A 374 10.61 19.51 17.49
N ASP A 375 9.34 19.12 17.48
CA ASP A 375 8.90 17.73 17.32
C ASP A 375 9.33 17.10 15.98
N TYR A 376 9.55 17.91 14.95
CA TYR A 376 9.95 17.43 13.63
C TYR A 376 11.38 16.90 13.61
N ILE A 377 12.33 17.59 14.24
CA ILE A 377 13.74 17.15 14.33
C ILE A 377 13.85 15.87 15.14
N GLU A 378 13.10 15.76 16.23
CA GLU A 378 13.06 14.54 17.04
C GLU A 378 12.62 13.34 16.18
N LYS A 379 11.57 13.52 15.37
CA LYS A 379 11.11 12.50 14.43
C LYS A 379 12.18 12.14 13.40
N MET A 380 12.93 13.12 12.88
CA MET A 380 14.02 12.89 11.91
C MET A 380 15.16 12.04 12.50
N LEU A 381 15.56 12.36 13.73
CA LEU A 381 16.64 11.66 14.42
C LEU A 381 16.19 10.34 15.06
N SER A 382 14.89 10.13 15.26
CA SER A 382 14.35 8.94 15.95
C SER A 382 14.85 7.63 15.32
N GLY A 383 15.55 6.83 16.12
CA GLY A 383 16.12 5.56 15.69
C GLY A 383 17.39 5.68 14.85
N SER A 384 17.96 6.88 14.71
CA SER A 384 19.26 7.13 14.08
C SER A 384 20.38 6.93 15.10
N LEU A 385 21.56 6.53 14.63
CA LEU A 385 22.74 6.42 15.48
C LEU A 385 23.41 7.76 15.72
N VAL A 386 23.82 7.94 16.96
CA VAL A 386 24.64 9.05 17.43
C VAL A 386 25.87 8.51 18.14
N ARG A 387 27.00 9.18 17.97
CA ARG A 387 28.27 8.87 18.58
C ARG A 387 28.58 9.87 19.69
N ILE A 388 28.89 9.35 20.87
CA ILE A 388 29.35 10.14 22.01
C ILE A 388 30.73 10.74 21.68
N LEU A 389 30.94 12.03 21.91
CA LEU A 389 32.18 12.74 21.58
C LEU A 389 33.18 12.83 22.73
N TYR A 390 32.74 12.72 23.99
CA TYR A 390 33.64 12.78 25.14
C TYR A 390 34.23 11.41 25.50
N ARG A 391 35.40 11.42 26.12
CA ARG A 391 36.10 10.21 26.57
C ARG A 391 35.39 9.63 27.79
N ARG A 392 34.95 8.37 27.71
CA ARG A 392 34.38 7.64 28.85
C ARG A 392 35.50 6.99 29.67
N GLN A 393 35.28 6.87 30.97
CA GLN A 393 36.17 6.12 31.86
C GLN A 393 35.93 4.63 31.64
N ASN A 394 37.03 3.85 31.50
CA ASN A 394 36.93 2.40 31.55
C ASN A 394 36.84 1.96 33.01
N TYR A 395 35.84 1.13 33.33
CA TYR A 395 35.70 0.55 34.65
C TYR A 395 36.60 -0.67 34.77
N MET A 396 37.37 -0.78 35.86
CA MET A 396 38.11 -1.99 36.19
C MET A 396 37.12 -3.17 36.26
N ASN A 397 37.44 -4.29 35.62
CA ASN A 397 36.61 -5.50 35.50
C ASN A 397 35.41 -5.44 34.52
N SER A 398 35.40 -4.51 33.54
CA SER A 398 34.45 -4.55 32.43
C SER A 398 35.11 -5.06 31.14
N ASP A 399 34.52 -6.09 30.51
CA ASP A 399 34.93 -6.59 29.17
C ASP A 399 34.60 -5.60 28.04
N VAL A 400 33.93 -4.48 28.35
CA VAL A 400 33.53 -3.47 27.39
C VAL A 400 34.59 -2.38 27.30
N ASP A 401 35.22 -2.27 26.13
CA ASP A 401 36.05 -1.11 25.82
C ASP A 401 35.16 0.12 25.56
N TYR A 402 34.95 0.95 26.58
CA TYR A 402 34.11 2.16 26.47
C TYR A 402 34.73 3.26 25.59
N LEU A 403 35.97 3.10 25.16
CA LEU A 403 36.66 4.02 24.24
C LEU A 403 36.43 3.65 22.76
N SER A 404 36.06 2.39 22.48
CA SER A 404 35.76 1.92 21.14
C SER A 404 34.64 2.74 20.47
N ILE A 405 34.69 2.81 19.13
CA ILE A 405 33.71 3.53 18.32
C ILE A 405 32.31 2.94 18.54
N GLU A 406 32.23 1.61 18.67
CA GLU A 406 31.00 0.87 18.91
C GLU A 406 30.41 1.23 20.26
N SER A 407 31.17 1.14 21.37
CA SER A 407 30.67 1.47 22.71
C SER A 407 30.14 2.89 22.85
N ARG A 408 30.72 3.82 22.08
CA ARG A 408 30.32 5.23 22.02
C ARG A 408 29.13 5.48 21.09
N THR A 409 28.80 4.52 20.24
CA THR A 409 27.65 4.59 19.35
C THR A 409 26.38 4.19 20.10
N LYS A 410 25.37 5.03 20.03
CA LYS A 410 24.06 4.85 20.66
C LYS A 410 22.96 5.19 19.69
N THR A 411 21.73 4.83 20.03
CA THR A 411 20.55 5.18 19.23
C THR A 411 19.90 6.42 19.83
N PHE A 412 19.60 7.42 19.00
CA PHE A 412 18.80 8.56 19.41
C PHE A 412 17.36 8.12 19.67
N ILE A 413 16.83 8.49 20.84
CA ILE A 413 15.48 8.10 21.27
C ILE A 413 14.52 9.28 21.26
N GLN A 414 14.82 10.35 22.01
CA GLN A 414 13.99 11.55 22.14
C GLN A 414 14.79 12.71 22.75
N PHE A 415 14.26 13.93 22.66
CA PHE A 415 14.80 15.08 23.39
C PHE A 415 14.23 15.17 24.83
N GLY A 416 15.04 15.72 25.73
CA GLY A 416 14.70 16.00 27.12
C GLY A 416 14.63 17.50 27.40
N LYS A 417 14.74 17.91 28.66
CA LYS A 417 14.89 19.32 29.05
C LYS A 417 16.32 19.83 28.78
N ALA A 418 16.58 21.10 29.06
CA ALA A 418 17.94 21.62 29.04
C ALA A 418 18.77 20.94 30.14
N ALA A 419 20.09 20.81 29.96
CA ALA A 419 20.96 20.12 30.91
C ALA A 419 20.93 20.72 32.33
N SER A 420 20.62 22.01 32.45
CA SER A 420 20.41 22.70 33.74
C SER A 420 19.15 22.23 34.48
N GLU A 421 18.14 21.78 33.76
CA GLU A 421 16.83 21.36 34.30
C GLU A 421 16.66 19.85 34.34
N GLN A 422 17.22 19.12 33.38
CA GLN A 422 17.08 17.67 33.27
C GLN A 422 17.84 16.99 34.41
N LYS A 423 17.11 16.29 35.28
CA LYS A 423 17.68 15.48 36.36
C LYS A 423 17.69 13.99 35.99
N PHE A 424 18.56 13.26 36.67
CA PHE A 424 18.51 11.82 36.82
C PHE A 424 18.72 11.44 38.29
N TYR A 425 18.24 10.26 38.66
CA TYR A 425 18.33 9.74 40.02
C TYR A 425 19.08 8.40 40.03
N LYS A 426 19.84 8.15 41.09
CA LYS A 426 20.53 6.88 41.30
C LYS A 426 19.53 5.76 41.52
N LEU A 427 19.87 4.59 40.98
CA LEU A 427 19.13 3.35 41.19
C LEU A 427 19.88 2.48 42.19
N SER A 428 19.13 1.68 42.95
CA SER A 428 19.69 0.65 43.82
C SER A 428 20.45 -0.42 43.02
N ASP A 429 21.35 -1.12 43.72
CA ASP A 429 22.10 -2.22 43.12
C ASP A 429 21.15 -3.32 42.60
N PRO A 430 21.46 -3.91 41.43
CA PRO A 430 20.59 -4.90 40.81
C PRO A 430 20.48 -6.18 41.66
N VAL A 431 19.27 -6.48 42.14
CA VAL A 431 18.93 -7.77 42.76
C VAL A 431 18.31 -8.69 41.72
N LYS A 432 18.85 -9.91 41.57
CA LYS A 432 18.41 -10.88 40.55
C LYS A 432 16.93 -11.22 40.73
N GLY A 433 16.12 -11.01 39.69
CA GLY A 433 14.68 -11.30 39.70
C GLY A 433 13.78 -10.18 40.23
N GLN A 434 14.33 -9.06 40.71
CA GLN A 434 13.55 -7.91 41.18
C GLN A 434 13.76 -6.67 40.29
N PRO A 435 12.73 -5.83 40.09
CA PRO A 435 12.88 -4.54 39.42
C PRO A 435 13.77 -3.60 40.25
N ARG A 436 14.63 -2.83 39.57
CA ARG A 436 15.45 -1.80 40.24
C ARG A 436 14.56 -0.73 40.86
N GLN A 437 14.94 -0.26 42.03
CA GLN A 437 14.26 0.83 42.72
C GLN A 437 15.14 2.09 42.72
N LEU A 438 14.55 3.24 43.00
CA LEU A 438 15.32 4.46 43.24
C LEU A 438 16.12 4.28 44.53
N ASP A 439 17.37 4.75 44.54
CA ASP A 439 18.16 4.80 45.76
C ASP A 439 17.44 5.71 46.77
N PRO A 440 17.02 5.20 47.94
CA PRO A 440 16.34 6.01 48.95
C PRO A 440 17.18 7.20 49.44
N LYS A 441 18.51 7.13 49.27
CA LYS A 441 19.43 8.21 49.66
C LYS A 441 19.50 9.34 48.63
N ASP A 442 19.07 9.12 47.38
CA ASP A 442 19.08 10.14 46.33
C ASP A 442 17.73 10.88 46.23
N ILE A 443 17.50 11.75 47.23
CA ILE A 443 16.24 12.50 47.34
C ILE A 443 16.19 13.64 46.32
N ARG A 444 17.30 14.30 46.01
CA ARG A 444 17.30 15.55 45.19
C ARG A 444 17.57 15.32 43.70
N GLY A 445 18.15 14.18 43.33
CA GLY A 445 18.64 13.91 41.98
C GLY A 445 19.79 14.83 41.59
N LYS A 446 20.46 14.51 40.48
CA LYS A 446 21.54 15.34 39.92
C LYS A 446 21.16 15.86 38.55
N THR A 447 21.36 17.16 38.29
CA THR A 447 21.15 17.71 36.95
C THR A 447 22.25 17.23 36.01
N VAL A 448 21.92 17.04 34.74
CA VAL A 448 22.87 16.61 33.70
C VAL A 448 24.03 17.60 33.61
N LEU A 449 23.76 18.91 33.66
CA LEU A 449 24.78 19.95 33.64
C LEU A 449 25.76 19.80 34.82
N LYS A 450 25.23 19.64 36.05
CA LYS A 450 26.07 19.50 37.24
C LYS A 450 26.89 18.21 37.21
N TYR A 451 26.32 17.11 36.69
CA TYR A 451 27.07 15.88 36.48
C TYR A 451 28.27 16.07 35.54
N PHE A 452 28.07 16.70 34.38
CA PHE A 452 29.16 16.91 33.43
C PHE A 452 30.19 17.92 33.94
N GLN A 453 29.78 18.97 34.66
CA GLN A 453 30.72 19.91 35.31
C GLN A 453 31.60 19.23 36.37
N ASP A 454 31.00 18.37 37.20
CA ASP A 454 31.74 17.69 38.27
C ASP A 454 32.64 16.57 37.72
N THR A 455 32.22 15.90 36.64
CA THR A 455 32.96 14.76 36.06
C THR A 455 34.02 15.20 35.06
N PHE A 456 33.78 16.31 34.34
CA PHE A 456 34.66 16.84 33.29
C PHE A 456 34.90 18.33 33.53
N PRO A 457 35.70 18.71 34.55
CA PRO A 457 35.86 20.12 34.97
C PRO A 457 36.46 21.03 33.88
N ASN A 458 37.19 20.46 32.92
CA ASN A 458 37.79 21.20 31.79
C ASN A 458 36.83 21.37 30.59
N MET A 459 35.59 20.86 30.67
CA MET A 459 34.61 20.98 29.60
C MET A 459 33.87 22.33 29.70
N ASP A 460 34.05 23.20 28.70
CA ASP A 460 33.35 24.49 28.68
C ASP A 460 31.85 24.32 28.38
N LEU A 461 31.06 24.40 29.45
CA LEU A 461 29.61 24.28 29.46
C LEU A 461 28.90 25.62 29.72
N LYS A 462 29.62 26.69 30.09
CA LYS A 462 29.02 27.92 30.63
C LYS A 462 28.47 28.85 29.55
N PHE A 463 29.08 28.87 28.36
CA PHE A 463 28.70 29.76 27.27
C PHE A 463 27.89 29.07 26.16
N LYS A 464 27.25 27.95 26.49
CA LYS A 464 26.55 27.09 25.52
C LYS A 464 25.11 27.55 25.34
N SER A 465 24.67 27.58 24.09
CA SER A 465 23.29 27.90 23.72
C SER A 465 22.30 26.88 24.27
N ALA A 466 21.01 27.26 24.37
CA ALA A 466 19.96 26.34 24.81
C ALA A 466 19.84 25.08 23.93
N ASN A 467 20.18 25.18 22.64
CA ASN A 467 20.22 24.07 21.70
C ASN A 467 21.39 23.11 21.97
N GLU A 468 22.57 23.64 22.32
CA GLU A 468 23.71 22.82 22.72
C GLU A 468 23.44 22.09 24.03
N LEU A 469 22.86 22.77 25.02
CA LEU A 469 22.53 22.20 26.32
C LEU A 469 21.28 21.31 26.31
N LYS A 470 20.57 21.20 25.19
CA LYS A 470 19.40 20.33 25.08
C LYS A 470 19.80 18.87 25.30
N CYS A 471 19.19 18.19 26.28
CA CYS A 471 19.49 16.78 26.51
C CYS A 471 18.85 15.88 25.45
N VAL A 472 19.56 14.83 25.10
CA VAL A 472 19.13 13.75 24.20
C VAL A 472 19.12 12.46 25.01
N ASN A 473 18.02 11.71 24.93
CA ASN A 473 17.94 10.37 25.49
C ASN A 473 18.57 9.37 24.52
N VAL A 474 19.47 8.54 25.03
CA VAL A 474 20.11 7.44 24.30
C VAL A 474 19.90 6.07 24.96
N GLY A 475 19.05 6.01 26.01
CA GLY A 475 18.69 4.81 26.76
C GLY A 475 17.34 4.23 26.35
N THR A 476 16.47 3.95 27.31
CA THR A 476 15.11 3.47 27.03
C THR A 476 14.17 4.64 26.71
N ARG A 477 13.22 4.45 25.80
CA ARG A 477 12.17 5.43 25.52
C ARG A 477 11.27 5.60 26.73
N VAL A 478 10.98 6.85 27.08
CA VAL A 478 10.21 7.22 28.27
C VAL A 478 9.21 8.31 27.91
N ARG A 479 8.13 8.45 28.68
CA ARG A 479 7.14 9.50 28.40
C ARG A 479 7.77 10.90 28.59
N SER A 480 7.32 11.84 27.77
CA SER A 480 7.70 13.25 27.89
C SER A 480 6.72 13.97 28.81
N PHE A 481 7.08 15.16 29.30
CA PHE A 481 6.21 15.94 30.18
C PHE A 481 4.95 16.39 29.43
N GLN A 482 3.77 15.92 29.87
CA GLN A 482 2.52 16.08 29.13
C GLN A 482 1.29 16.44 29.98
N CYS A 483 1.39 16.53 31.32
CA CYS A 483 0.24 16.83 32.18
C CYS A 483 0.44 18.10 33.01
N LYS A 484 -0.67 18.79 33.35
CA LYS A 484 -0.68 19.92 34.31
C LYS A 484 -0.68 19.46 35.77
N ASP A 485 -1.11 18.22 36.04
CA ASP A 485 -1.35 17.70 37.39
C ASP A 485 -0.19 16.83 37.94
N GLU A 486 0.91 16.66 37.19
CA GLU A 486 2.08 15.88 37.59
C GLU A 486 3.31 16.79 37.77
N THR A 487 4.09 16.59 38.84
CA THR A 487 5.32 17.38 39.03
C THR A 487 6.41 16.94 38.06
N LEU A 488 7.21 17.89 37.58
CA LEU A 488 8.32 17.60 36.65
C LEU A 488 9.35 16.63 37.28
N GLU A 489 9.47 16.62 38.61
CA GLU A 489 10.38 15.73 39.33
C GLU A 489 9.90 14.28 39.35
N ASP A 490 8.61 14.02 39.58
CA ASP A 490 8.05 12.67 39.58
C ASP A 490 8.25 11.99 38.23
N LEU A 491 8.06 12.75 37.15
CA LEU A 491 8.37 12.28 35.81
C LEU A 491 9.85 11.92 35.66
N MET A 492 10.78 12.77 36.10
CA MET A 492 12.22 12.51 35.97
C MET A 492 12.69 11.29 36.80
N ARG A 493 12.04 11.04 37.95
CA ARG A 493 12.23 9.82 38.75
C ARG A 493 11.81 8.57 37.98
N GLU A 494 10.62 8.58 37.39
CA GLU A 494 10.12 7.48 36.56
C GLU A 494 10.99 7.27 35.32
N GLN A 495 11.43 8.34 34.66
CA GLN A 495 12.34 8.25 33.52
C GLN A 495 13.66 7.56 33.90
N SER A 496 14.19 7.85 35.09
CA SER A 496 15.40 7.21 35.62
C SER A 496 15.16 5.72 35.90
N LEU A 497 14.04 5.37 36.56
CA LEU A 497 13.62 3.98 36.79
C LEU A 497 13.48 3.16 35.50
N LYS A 498 12.92 3.77 34.46
CA LYS A 498 12.73 3.13 33.14
C LYS A 498 14.02 3.04 32.32
N GLY A 499 15.13 3.62 32.77
CA GLY A 499 16.44 3.51 32.14
C GLY A 499 16.73 4.54 31.05
N ALA A 500 16.17 5.75 31.16
CA ALA A 500 16.57 6.87 30.31
C ALA A 500 18.03 7.28 30.57
N GLN A 501 18.76 7.66 29.52
CA GLN A 501 20.15 8.12 29.61
C GLN A 501 20.29 9.44 28.87
N TRP A 502 20.56 10.52 29.60
CA TRP A 502 20.53 11.88 29.06
C TRP A 502 21.94 12.42 28.79
N ILE A 503 22.19 12.85 27.55
CA ILE A 503 23.47 13.45 27.12
C ILE A 503 23.19 14.78 26.41
N PRO A 504 23.92 15.88 26.72
CA PRO A 504 23.81 17.14 25.98
C PRO A 504 24.05 16.97 24.47
N ALA A 505 23.26 17.65 23.64
CA ALA A 505 23.28 17.50 22.18
C ALA A 505 24.64 17.81 21.53
N PHE A 506 25.41 18.76 22.08
CA PHE A 506 26.74 19.11 21.54
C PHE A 506 27.81 18.04 21.79
N LEU A 507 27.53 17.08 22.66
CA LEU A 507 28.38 15.92 22.96
C LEU A 507 28.02 14.68 22.13
N LEU A 508 27.09 14.83 21.19
CA LEU A 508 26.63 13.78 20.30
C LEU A 508 26.82 14.20 18.85
N GLU A 509 27.39 13.30 18.07
CA GLU A 509 27.56 13.43 16.64
C GLU A 509 26.69 12.44 15.90
N ILE A 510 26.03 12.86 14.83
CA ILE A 510 25.23 11.97 14.00
C ILE A 510 26.18 11.09 13.17
N VAL A 511 26.03 9.77 13.27
CA VAL A 511 26.83 8.84 12.46
C VAL A 511 26.50 9.07 10.97
N PRO A 512 27.50 9.16 10.08
CA PRO A 512 27.29 9.47 8.66
C PRO A 512 26.43 8.42 7.95
N ASN A 513 25.88 8.81 6.80
CA ASN A 513 25.21 7.94 5.83
C ASN A 513 23.98 7.19 6.37
N GLN A 514 23.21 7.84 7.25
CA GLN A 514 21.94 7.31 7.75
C GLN A 514 20.75 8.03 7.10
N THR A 515 19.75 7.28 6.65
CA THR A 515 18.49 7.87 6.16
C THR A 515 17.58 8.31 7.30
N THR A 516 16.89 9.43 7.11
CA THR A 516 15.79 9.82 8.00
C THR A 516 14.58 8.91 7.79
N LYS A 517 13.90 8.55 8.89
CA LYS A 517 12.64 7.78 8.86
C LYS A 517 11.40 8.66 8.95
N ALA A 518 11.58 9.96 9.17
CA ALA A 518 10.47 10.91 9.25
C ALA A 518 9.90 11.23 7.87
N THR A 519 8.59 11.42 7.81
CA THR A 519 7.95 12.06 6.66
C THR A 519 8.51 13.46 6.50
N LEU A 520 9.04 13.77 5.30
CA LEU A 520 9.60 15.09 5.01
C LEU A 520 8.53 16.19 5.11
N SER A 521 8.92 17.36 5.62
CA SER A 521 8.07 18.56 5.57
C SER A 521 7.82 19.01 4.12
N GLY A 522 6.87 19.92 3.90
CA GLY A 522 6.54 20.40 2.55
C GLY A 522 7.72 21.06 1.82
N ALA A 523 8.52 21.85 2.55
CA ALA A 523 9.73 22.48 2.01
C ALA A 523 10.84 21.45 1.71
N HIS A 524 11.15 20.54 2.65
CA HIS A 524 12.09 19.43 2.38
C HIS A 524 11.65 18.57 1.20
N THR A 525 10.34 18.32 1.07
CA THR A 525 9.77 17.57 -0.05
C THR A 525 10.02 18.31 -1.37
N THR A 526 9.84 19.64 -1.38
CA THR A 526 10.11 20.47 -2.57
C THR A 526 11.60 20.45 -2.94
N SER A 527 12.48 20.64 -1.96
CA SER A 527 13.94 20.58 -2.14
C SER A 527 14.40 19.20 -2.62
N MET A 528 13.84 18.13 -2.05
CA MET A 528 14.09 16.74 -2.46
C MET A 528 13.61 16.49 -3.89
N LEU A 529 12.41 16.95 -4.24
CA LEU A 529 11.87 16.82 -5.59
C LEU A 529 12.79 17.50 -6.61
N ASN A 530 13.28 18.71 -6.31
CA ASN A 530 14.22 19.40 -7.19
C ASN A 530 15.56 18.65 -7.34
N ALA A 531 16.09 18.09 -6.24
CA ALA A 531 17.34 17.30 -6.28
C ALA A 531 17.18 15.96 -7.05
N ALA A 532 15.99 15.37 -7.01
CA ALA A 532 15.69 14.11 -7.67
C ALA A 532 15.16 14.28 -9.11
N LEU A 533 14.70 15.47 -9.48
CA LEU A 533 14.05 15.75 -10.76
C LEU A 533 15.00 15.50 -11.93
N ARG A 534 14.63 14.56 -12.80
CA ARG A 534 15.34 14.27 -14.05
C ARG A 534 14.36 14.07 -15.19
N LEU A 535 14.63 14.74 -16.31
CA LEU A 535 13.94 14.50 -17.56
C LEU A 535 14.32 13.12 -18.13
N PRO A 536 13.49 12.51 -18.99
CA PRO A 536 13.67 11.14 -19.45
C PRO A 536 15.05 10.83 -20.05
N ARG A 537 15.52 11.67 -20.99
CA ARG A 537 16.86 11.50 -21.59
C ARG A 537 17.97 11.55 -20.55
N ALA A 538 17.96 12.58 -19.69
CA ALA A 538 18.95 12.71 -18.63
C ALA A 538 18.90 11.53 -17.63
N ASN A 539 17.72 10.95 -17.38
CA ASN A 539 17.58 9.77 -16.54
C ASN A 539 18.16 8.51 -17.21
N ALA A 540 17.88 8.29 -18.50
CA ALA A 540 18.41 7.18 -19.28
C ALA A 540 19.94 7.26 -19.41
N THR A 541 20.47 8.40 -19.84
CA THR A 541 21.92 8.66 -19.94
C THR A 541 22.64 8.43 -18.62
N MET A 542 22.07 8.89 -17.50
CA MET A 542 22.67 8.66 -16.18
C MET A 542 22.71 7.18 -15.80
N ILE A 543 21.71 6.39 -16.20
CA ILE A 543 21.74 4.94 -15.99
C ILE A 543 22.82 4.31 -16.87
N GLU A 544 22.86 4.64 -18.15
CA GLU A 544 23.78 4.03 -19.13
C GLU A 544 25.25 4.37 -18.89
N GLU A 545 25.55 5.64 -18.62
CA GLU A 545 26.92 6.15 -18.52
C GLU A 545 27.53 5.98 -17.11
N GLU A 546 26.73 6.21 -16.05
CA GLU A 546 27.20 6.13 -14.65
C GLU A 546 26.67 4.88 -13.96
N GLY A 547 25.36 4.62 -14.03
CA GLY A 547 24.68 3.57 -13.27
C GLY A 547 25.19 2.17 -13.56
N LEU A 548 25.22 1.76 -14.83
CA LEU A 548 25.66 0.41 -15.22
C LEU A 548 27.14 0.16 -14.87
N ALA A 549 28.00 1.18 -14.96
CA ALA A 549 29.39 1.06 -14.54
C ALA A 549 29.50 0.90 -13.01
N ARG A 550 28.79 1.73 -12.23
CA ARG A 550 28.79 1.66 -10.75
C ARG A 550 28.16 0.38 -10.20
N LEU A 551 27.34 -0.30 -11.00
CA LEU A 551 26.75 -1.59 -10.64
C LEU A 551 27.61 -2.80 -11.07
N GLY A 552 28.78 -2.59 -11.67
CA GLY A 552 29.66 -3.66 -12.15
C GLY A 552 29.18 -4.35 -13.43
N ILE A 553 28.29 -3.71 -14.20
CA ILE A 553 27.70 -4.26 -15.43
C ILE A 553 28.53 -3.82 -16.65
N LYS A 554 28.93 -2.55 -16.69
CA LYS A 554 29.71 -1.93 -17.77
C LYS A 554 31.12 -1.61 -17.28
N ASN A 555 32.10 -1.53 -18.19
CA ASN A 555 33.50 -1.21 -17.90
C ASN A 555 34.24 -2.18 -16.95
N GLN A 556 33.78 -3.43 -16.87
CA GLN A 556 34.51 -4.52 -16.23
C GLN A 556 34.85 -5.61 -17.23
N THR A 557 36.09 -6.10 -17.19
CA THR A 557 36.53 -7.26 -17.97
C THR A 557 35.66 -8.47 -17.61
N ASN A 558 34.88 -8.95 -18.58
CA ASN A 558 34.00 -10.12 -18.48
C ASN A 558 32.99 -10.12 -17.31
N GLN A 559 32.66 -8.96 -16.72
CA GLN A 559 31.77 -8.88 -15.54
C GLN A 559 32.18 -9.90 -14.45
N SER A 560 33.49 -9.97 -14.13
CA SER A 560 34.07 -11.08 -13.36
C SER A 560 33.34 -11.47 -12.05
N PRO A 561 32.77 -10.55 -11.24
CA PRO A 561 32.01 -10.94 -10.05
C PRO A 561 30.72 -11.71 -10.38
N LEU A 562 30.01 -11.33 -11.45
CA LEU A 562 28.80 -12.00 -11.92
C LEU A 562 29.13 -13.33 -12.60
N ALA A 563 30.16 -13.34 -13.44
CA ALA A 563 30.57 -14.52 -14.21
C ALA A 563 30.96 -15.70 -13.31
N LYS A 564 31.61 -15.44 -12.16
CA LYS A 564 31.93 -16.47 -11.13
C LYS A 564 30.68 -17.19 -10.61
N LEU A 565 29.55 -16.50 -10.57
CA LEU A 565 28.26 -17.05 -10.12
C LEU A 565 27.40 -17.58 -11.27
N GLY A 566 27.98 -17.75 -12.47
CA GLY A 566 27.27 -18.22 -13.65
C GLY A 566 26.23 -17.23 -14.18
N PHE A 567 26.36 -15.94 -13.84
CA PHE A 567 25.40 -14.90 -14.17
C PHE A 567 26.01 -13.91 -15.17
N ALA A 568 25.24 -13.44 -16.16
CA ALA A 568 25.68 -12.44 -17.11
C ALA A 568 24.52 -11.57 -17.60
N VAL A 569 24.82 -10.30 -17.90
CA VAL A 569 23.85 -9.30 -18.37
C VAL A 569 24.37 -8.52 -19.56
N SER A 570 23.47 -7.99 -20.39
CA SER A 570 23.81 -7.03 -21.44
C SER A 570 24.34 -5.72 -20.85
N THR A 571 25.17 -5.01 -21.62
CA THR A 571 25.79 -3.74 -21.22
C THR A 571 24.96 -2.51 -21.53
N ASP A 572 23.85 -2.69 -22.25
CA ASP A 572 23.05 -1.61 -22.81
C ASP A 572 21.57 -1.85 -22.51
N LEU A 573 20.84 -0.73 -22.41
CA LEU A 573 19.39 -0.74 -22.20
C LEU A 573 18.67 -1.33 -23.41
N ILE A 574 17.59 -2.09 -23.16
CA ILE A 574 16.83 -2.73 -24.23
C ILE A 574 15.82 -1.77 -24.86
N THR A 575 15.67 -1.87 -26.18
CA THR A 575 14.57 -1.27 -26.94
C THR A 575 13.51 -2.33 -27.22
N ILE A 576 12.25 -2.00 -26.98
CA ILE A 576 11.13 -2.94 -27.11
C ILE A 576 10.02 -2.36 -27.99
N PRO A 577 9.20 -3.21 -28.64
CA PRO A 577 8.04 -2.77 -29.38
C PRO A 577 6.90 -2.34 -28.44
N GLY A 578 6.14 -1.37 -28.89
CA GLY A 578 4.94 -0.84 -28.27
C GLY A 578 3.94 -0.37 -29.31
N LYS A 579 2.78 0.09 -28.84
CA LYS A 579 1.69 0.60 -29.68
C LYS A 579 1.24 1.95 -29.16
N MET A 580 0.84 2.85 -30.05
CA MET A 580 0.19 4.10 -29.66
C MET A 580 -1.33 3.96 -29.79
N LEU A 581 -2.03 4.02 -28.66
CA LEU A 581 -3.49 4.04 -28.61
C LEU A 581 -4.03 5.41 -29.02
N GLU A 582 -5.21 5.39 -29.63
CA GLU A 582 -5.96 6.62 -29.90
C GLU A 582 -6.40 7.29 -28.59
N LEU A 583 -6.17 8.59 -28.52
CA LEU A 583 -6.62 9.41 -27.38
C LEU A 583 -8.13 9.61 -27.42
N PRO A 584 -8.79 9.70 -26.25
CA PRO A 584 -10.24 9.86 -26.16
C PRO A 584 -10.72 11.15 -26.81
N HIS A 585 -11.82 11.05 -27.57
CA HIS A 585 -12.62 12.19 -27.97
C HIS A 585 -13.64 12.49 -26.87
N LEU A 586 -13.68 13.75 -26.42
CA LEU A 586 -14.55 14.19 -25.33
C LEU A 586 -15.72 15.01 -25.86
N TYR A 587 -16.85 14.99 -25.16
CA TYR A 587 -18.05 15.72 -25.56
C TYR A 587 -18.47 16.68 -24.45
N TYR A 588 -18.67 17.94 -24.82
CA TYR A 588 -19.14 19.03 -23.96
C TYR A 588 -20.55 19.45 -24.34
N GLY A 589 -21.18 20.29 -23.50
CA GLY A 589 -22.45 20.91 -23.86
C GLY A 589 -22.31 21.90 -25.03
N PRO A 590 -23.42 22.29 -25.67
CA PRO A 590 -23.42 23.19 -26.82
C PRO A 590 -22.79 24.56 -26.51
N HIS A 591 -22.10 25.12 -27.50
CA HIS A 591 -21.43 26.42 -27.42
C HIS A 591 -22.44 27.58 -27.45
N LYS A 592 -22.17 28.69 -26.74
CA LYS A 592 -23.05 29.88 -26.74
C LYS A 592 -22.94 30.74 -28.01
N SER A 593 -21.90 30.57 -28.84
CA SER A 593 -21.75 31.33 -30.08
C SER A 593 -22.49 30.69 -31.27
N ASN A 594 -23.21 31.52 -32.04
CA ASN A 594 -24.01 31.11 -33.20
C ASN A 594 -23.20 30.68 -34.44
N LEU A 595 -21.86 30.63 -34.36
CA LEU A 595 -20.97 30.58 -35.53
C LEU A 595 -20.80 29.20 -36.19
N LEU A 596 -21.40 28.14 -35.64
CA LEU A 596 -21.21 26.78 -36.14
C LEU A 596 -22.47 26.06 -36.61
N LYS A 597 -23.64 26.72 -36.60
CA LYS A 597 -24.98 26.10 -36.82
C LYS A 597 -25.16 25.29 -38.11
N THR A 598 -24.26 25.41 -39.09
CA THR A 598 -24.36 24.74 -40.40
C THR A 598 -23.57 23.43 -40.51
N ALA A 599 -22.69 23.10 -39.56
CA ALA A 599 -21.97 21.82 -39.55
C ALA A 599 -22.74 20.73 -38.75
N PRO A 600 -22.59 19.43 -39.05
CA PRO A 600 -23.15 18.36 -38.22
C PRO A 600 -22.71 18.51 -36.76
N LEU A 601 -23.60 18.24 -35.80
CA LEU A 601 -23.32 18.37 -34.35
C LEU A 601 -22.02 17.65 -33.93
N SER A 602 -21.73 16.50 -34.55
CA SER A 602 -20.49 15.74 -34.35
C SER A 602 -19.22 16.49 -34.81
N ALA A 603 -19.30 17.29 -35.88
CA ALA A 603 -18.19 18.10 -36.40
C ALA A 603 -17.97 19.38 -35.57
N GLN A 604 -19.06 20.01 -35.10
CA GLN A 604 -18.98 21.16 -34.18
C GLN A 604 -18.38 20.76 -32.82
N LEU A 605 -18.79 19.62 -32.27
CA LEU A 605 -18.29 19.11 -31.00
C LEU A 605 -16.85 18.61 -31.10
N ARG A 606 -16.41 18.06 -32.25
CA ARG A 606 -15.00 17.68 -32.49
C ARG A 606 -14.05 18.88 -32.45
N GLN A 607 -14.44 20.05 -32.97
CA GLN A 607 -13.58 21.25 -32.95
C GLN A 607 -13.36 21.83 -31.54
N LEU A 608 -14.20 21.49 -30.56
CA LEU A 608 -14.12 21.98 -29.18
C LEU A 608 -13.18 21.14 -28.28
N THR A 609 -12.60 20.05 -28.79
CA THR A 609 -11.92 19.04 -27.95
C THR A 609 -10.42 19.20 -27.79
N THR A 610 -9.74 20.04 -28.56
CA THR A 610 -8.27 20.03 -28.56
C THR A 610 -7.67 21.41 -28.85
N ARG A 611 -7.17 22.10 -27.80
CA ARG A 611 -6.07 23.05 -28.00
C ARG A 611 -4.73 22.32 -28.21
N LYS A 612 -4.51 21.18 -27.54
CA LYS A 612 -3.23 20.43 -27.58
C LYS A 612 -3.46 18.91 -27.48
N ARG A 613 -3.77 18.26 -28.61
CA ARG A 613 -4.02 16.80 -28.70
C ARG A 613 -2.83 15.99 -28.15
N GLU A 614 -1.61 16.47 -28.41
CA GLU A 614 -0.33 15.89 -27.95
C GLU A 614 -0.17 15.81 -26.42
N LEU A 615 -0.98 16.57 -25.67
CA LEU A 615 -0.89 16.63 -24.21
C LEU A 615 -1.92 15.75 -23.49
N SER A 616 -2.87 15.16 -24.23
CA SER A 616 -4.10 14.60 -23.67
C SER A 616 -4.74 15.56 -22.65
N SER A 617 -4.71 16.86 -22.96
CA SER A 617 -5.23 17.94 -22.12
C SER A 617 -6.18 18.83 -22.90
N TRP A 618 -7.18 19.34 -22.21
CA TRP A 618 -8.22 20.21 -22.73
C TRP A 618 -8.41 21.41 -21.80
N ASN A 619 -9.17 22.42 -22.22
CA ASN A 619 -9.53 23.56 -21.38
C ASN A 619 -11.03 23.86 -21.51
N LEU A 620 -11.57 24.59 -20.54
CA LEU A 620 -13.00 24.90 -20.48
C LEU A 620 -13.35 26.27 -21.06
N GLU A 621 -12.43 26.89 -21.79
CA GLU A 621 -12.69 28.22 -22.31
C GLU A 621 -13.82 28.17 -23.33
N GLN A 622 -14.89 28.92 -23.06
CA GLN A 622 -16.09 29.05 -23.93
C GLN A 622 -16.94 27.78 -24.12
N VAL A 623 -16.67 26.68 -23.39
CA VAL A 623 -17.50 25.46 -23.41
C VAL A 623 -18.43 25.36 -22.20
N THR A 624 -19.57 24.69 -22.38
CA THR A 624 -20.54 24.39 -21.31
C THR A 624 -20.40 22.95 -20.82
N PHE A 625 -20.81 22.67 -19.58
CA PHE A 625 -20.78 21.30 -19.05
C PHE A 625 -21.75 20.39 -19.81
N ALA A 626 -21.39 19.11 -19.98
CA ALA A 626 -22.23 18.12 -20.65
C ALA A 626 -23.58 17.94 -19.93
N LYS A 627 -23.55 17.92 -18.60
CA LYS A 627 -24.73 17.96 -17.73
C LYS A 627 -24.48 18.98 -16.61
N PRO A 628 -24.89 20.24 -16.79
CA PRO A 628 -24.70 21.26 -15.76
C PRO A 628 -25.65 21.01 -14.57
N GLY A 629 -25.11 21.11 -13.37
CA GLY A 629 -25.90 21.06 -12.13
C GLY A 629 -26.55 22.41 -11.79
N SER A 630 -27.51 22.35 -10.88
CA SER A 630 -28.24 23.52 -10.37
C SER A 630 -27.93 23.72 -8.89
N ILE A 631 -27.67 24.96 -8.50
CA ILE A 631 -27.35 25.38 -7.13
C ILE A 631 -28.32 26.51 -6.78
N GLY A 632 -28.90 26.49 -5.58
CA GLY A 632 -29.78 27.59 -5.14
C GLY A 632 -29.01 28.89 -4.99
N LYS A 633 -28.20 28.99 -3.94
CA LYS A 633 -27.33 30.14 -3.64
C LYS A 633 -25.89 29.65 -3.50
N PHE A 634 -24.96 30.26 -4.22
CA PHE A 634 -23.53 29.93 -4.08
C PHE A 634 -22.82 30.88 -3.12
N HIS A 635 -22.29 30.34 -2.03
CA HIS A 635 -21.70 31.10 -0.93
C HIS A 635 -20.17 31.10 -1.00
N VAL A 636 -19.54 32.17 -0.50
CA VAL A 636 -18.08 32.23 -0.31
C VAL A 636 -17.78 32.71 1.11
N LEU A 637 -17.01 31.90 1.84
CA LEU A 637 -16.58 32.20 3.20
C LEU A 637 -15.07 32.28 3.25
N ALA A 638 -14.52 33.36 3.80
CA ALA A 638 -13.11 33.45 4.12
C ALA A 638 -12.88 33.25 5.62
N LEU A 639 -11.90 32.42 5.98
CA LEU A 639 -11.49 32.35 7.38
C LEU A 639 -10.69 33.60 7.76
N GLU A 640 -10.83 34.04 9.00
CA GLU A 640 -10.12 35.19 9.54
C GLU A 640 -8.59 35.12 9.29
N GLY A 641 -8.03 36.23 8.79
CA GLY A 641 -6.65 36.32 8.34
C GLY A 641 -6.40 35.80 6.91
N SER A 642 -7.44 35.35 6.21
CA SER A 642 -7.37 34.94 4.80
C SER A 642 -7.73 36.07 3.83
N GLN A 643 -8.07 37.27 4.30
CA GLN A 643 -8.38 38.45 3.47
C GLN A 643 -7.22 39.45 3.52
N GLU A 644 -6.91 40.08 2.39
CA GLU A 644 -5.97 41.22 2.31
C GLU A 644 -6.67 42.59 2.22
N ARG A 645 -7.98 42.63 1.88
CA ARG A 645 -8.77 43.86 1.64
C ARG A 645 -10.26 43.67 2.01
N ASP A 646 -10.92 44.74 2.43
CA ASP A 646 -12.30 44.74 2.98
C ASP A 646 -13.40 44.23 2.03
N ASN A 647 -13.15 44.09 0.71
CA ASN A 647 -14.10 43.60 -0.30
C ASN A 647 -13.65 42.33 -1.06
N GLY A 648 -12.57 41.67 -0.63
CA GLY A 648 -11.97 40.55 -1.37
C GLY A 648 -12.91 39.34 -1.56
N VAL A 649 -13.71 39.00 -0.54
CA VAL A 649 -14.66 37.86 -0.61
C VAL A 649 -15.71 38.08 -1.70
N ASN A 650 -16.31 39.27 -1.75
CA ASN A 650 -17.44 39.55 -2.65
C ASN A 650 -17.01 39.54 -4.11
N ILE A 651 -15.81 40.04 -4.41
CA ILE A 651 -15.22 39.98 -5.75
C ILE A 651 -14.98 38.53 -6.19
N VAL A 652 -14.42 37.70 -5.30
CA VAL A 652 -14.21 36.27 -5.59
C VAL A 652 -15.54 35.57 -5.85
N ARG A 653 -16.56 35.83 -5.02
CA ARG A 653 -17.91 35.29 -5.18
C ARG A 653 -18.52 35.66 -6.53
N GLU A 654 -18.51 36.94 -6.90
CA GLU A 654 -19.07 37.39 -8.18
C GLU A 654 -18.34 36.78 -9.38
N ASN A 655 -17.01 36.74 -9.33
CA ASN A 655 -16.21 36.13 -10.38
C ASN A 655 -16.46 34.62 -10.50
N MET A 656 -16.65 33.92 -9.38
CA MET A 656 -17.01 32.49 -9.37
C MET A 656 -18.41 32.26 -9.94
N VAL A 657 -19.41 33.04 -9.52
CA VAL A 657 -20.78 32.93 -10.04
C VAL A 657 -20.81 33.18 -11.55
N LYS A 658 -20.14 34.23 -12.03
CA LYS A 658 -19.98 34.50 -13.48
C LYS A 658 -19.34 33.32 -14.21
N THR A 659 -18.32 32.71 -13.62
CA THR A 659 -17.65 31.54 -14.21
C THR A 659 -18.60 30.33 -14.28
N LEU A 660 -19.33 30.04 -13.20
CA LEU A 660 -20.29 28.91 -13.15
C LEU A 660 -21.44 29.10 -14.15
N GLN A 661 -22.00 30.31 -14.23
CA GLN A 661 -23.04 30.66 -15.22
C GLN A 661 -22.52 30.61 -16.67
N SER A 662 -21.23 30.89 -16.89
CA SER A 662 -20.61 30.73 -18.21
C SER A 662 -20.60 29.28 -18.67
N HIS A 663 -20.51 28.32 -17.74
CA HIS A 663 -20.60 26.89 -18.00
C HIS A 663 -22.04 26.32 -17.95
N ASN A 664 -23.05 27.20 -17.98
CA ASN A 664 -24.47 26.86 -18.01
C ASN A 664 -25.04 26.23 -16.73
N MET A 665 -24.40 26.46 -15.57
CA MET A 665 -25.00 26.13 -14.28
C MET A 665 -26.06 27.17 -13.90
N THR A 666 -27.17 26.71 -13.30
CA THR A 666 -28.24 27.59 -12.79
C THR A 666 -27.98 27.90 -11.32
N LEU A 667 -27.70 29.17 -10.99
CA LEU A 667 -27.45 29.64 -9.62
C LEU A 667 -27.57 31.16 -9.48
N VAL A 668 -27.86 31.61 -8.25
CA VAL A 668 -27.71 33.01 -7.83
C VAL A 668 -26.61 33.18 -6.79
N ALA A 669 -26.09 34.40 -6.68
CA ALA A 669 -25.03 34.70 -5.72
C ALA A 669 -25.59 34.68 -4.29
N GLY A 670 -24.98 33.88 -3.41
CA GLY A 670 -25.30 33.80 -1.99
C GLY A 670 -24.57 34.86 -1.15
N VAL A 671 -24.48 34.60 0.15
CA VAL A 671 -23.76 35.44 1.13
C VAL A 671 -22.24 35.30 0.97
N GLY A 672 -21.55 36.43 0.98
CA GLY A 672 -20.09 36.53 1.14
C GLY A 672 -19.76 37.06 2.53
N GLY A 673 -18.83 36.43 3.24
CA GLY A 673 -18.47 36.85 4.59
C GLY A 673 -17.13 36.34 5.10
N VAL A 674 -16.69 36.90 6.22
CA VAL A 674 -15.49 36.46 6.96
C VAL A 674 -15.95 35.76 8.24
N GLN A 675 -15.44 34.56 8.50
CA GLN A 675 -15.74 33.79 9.70
C GLN A 675 -14.56 33.82 10.69
N PRO A 676 -14.79 33.99 12.00
CA PRO A 676 -13.77 33.87 13.05
C PRO A 676 -13.08 32.50 13.02
N GLN A 677 -11.81 32.43 13.44
CA GLN A 677 -11.04 31.16 13.40
C GLN A 677 -11.62 30.02 14.26
N ASN A 678 -12.50 30.32 15.23
CA ASN A 678 -12.92 29.39 16.29
C ASN A 678 -14.42 29.05 16.32
N THR A 679 -15.23 29.50 15.36
CA THR A 679 -16.66 29.18 15.32
C THR A 679 -16.96 28.06 14.33
N SER A 680 -17.85 27.14 14.70
CA SER A 680 -18.50 26.20 13.78
C SER A 680 -19.01 26.97 12.55
N LEU A 681 -18.71 26.49 11.35
CA LEU A 681 -19.23 27.06 10.09
C LEU A 681 -20.71 27.38 10.26
N ASP A 682 -21.07 28.67 10.14
CA ASP A 682 -22.45 29.13 10.31
C ASP A 682 -23.38 28.32 9.38
N THR A 683 -24.35 27.67 10.02
CA THR A 683 -25.18 26.57 9.49
C THR A 683 -26.22 27.04 8.48
N SER A 684 -26.23 28.31 8.11
CA SER A 684 -27.20 28.92 7.20
C SER A 684 -26.84 28.84 5.69
N LEU A 685 -25.70 28.27 5.31
CA LEU A 685 -25.19 28.35 3.93
C LEU A 685 -24.92 26.96 3.31
N ALA A 686 -25.80 26.49 2.43
CA ALA A 686 -25.54 25.31 1.59
C ALA A 686 -24.55 25.66 0.46
N GLU A 687 -23.71 24.72 0.02
CA GLU A 687 -22.84 24.83 -1.17
C GLU A 687 -21.88 26.04 -1.19
N CYS A 688 -20.75 25.91 -0.47
CA CYS A 688 -19.82 27.03 -0.21
C CYS A 688 -18.38 26.79 -0.70
N LEU A 689 -17.75 27.85 -1.22
CA LEU A 689 -16.29 27.97 -1.37
C LEU A 689 -15.67 28.58 -0.10
N VAL A 690 -14.77 27.84 0.55
CA VAL A 690 -14.05 28.27 1.75
C VAL A 690 -12.63 28.72 1.37
N LEU A 691 -12.30 29.97 1.66
CA LEU A 691 -10.99 30.56 1.42
C LEU A 691 -10.08 30.41 2.64
N LEU A 692 -8.90 29.86 2.41
CA LEU A 692 -7.86 29.57 3.41
C LEU A 692 -6.65 30.47 3.20
N LYS A 693 -6.03 30.92 4.30
CA LYS A 693 -4.76 31.68 4.27
C LYS A 693 -3.55 30.84 3.91
N ASP A 694 -3.52 29.59 4.38
CA ASP A 694 -2.35 28.71 4.33
C ASP A 694 -2.74 27.26 3.99
N THR A 695 -1.74 26.39 3.93
CA THR A 695 -1.89 24.96 3.64
C THR A 695 -1.99 24.10 4.91
N ASP A 696 -2.47 24.68 6.02
CA ASP A 696 -2.63 23.95 7.29
C ASP A 696 -3.65 22.81 7.15
N LEU A 697 -3.12 21.60 7.18
CA LEU A 697 -3.89 20.38 7.00
C LEU A 697 -4.81 20.07 8.19
N LEU A 698 -4.48 20.54 9.41
CA LEU A 698 -5.35 20.33 10.57
C LEU A 698 -6.61 21.19 10.43
N ARG A 699 -6.44 22.46 10.07
CA ARG A 699 -7.55 23.39 9.78
C ARG A 699 -8.43 22.89 8.64
N TYR A 700 -7.82 22.46 7.53
CA TYR A 700 -8.55 21.83 6.42
C TYR A 700 -9.38 20.63 6.88
N SER A 701 -8.82 19.79 7.76
CA SER A 701 -9.49 18.59 8.27
C SER A 701 -10.69 18.91 9.17
N GLN A 702 -10.59 19.94 10.01
CA GLN A 702 -11.71 20.43 10.83
C GLN A 702 -12.88 20.91 9.98
N ILE A 703 -12.60 21.72 8.96
CA ILE A 703 -13.62 22.21 8.00
C ILE A 703 -14.30 21.03 7.31
N ARG A 704 -13.52 20.05 6.83
CA ARG A 704 -14.06 18.87 6.15
C ARG A 704 -14.92 18.02 7.07
N ARG A 705 -14.50 17.88 8.32
CA ARG A 705 -15.25 17.09 9.30
C ARG A 705 -16.59 17.75 9.65
N GLN A 706 -16.60 19.07 9.87
CA GLN A 706 -17.83 19.82 10.10
C GLN A 706 -18.76 19.74 8.87
N ALA A 707 -18.22 20.08 7.70
CA ALA A 707 -19.01 20.16 6.49
C ALA A 707 -19.53 18.81 6.01
N ASP A 708 -18.69 17.77 5.98
CA ASP A 708 -19.04 16.47 5.40
C ASP A 708 -19.81 15.61 6.43
N LEU A 709 -19.43 15.60 7.73
CA LEU A 709 -20.00 14.65 8.71
C LEU A 709 -21.16 15.21 9.52
N ILE A 710 -21.11 16.50 9.88
CA ILE A 710 -22.11 17.10 10.80
C ILE A 710 -23.22 17.74 9.97
N GLU A 711 -22.85 18.59 9.03
CA GLU A 711 -23.81 19.30 8.16
C GLU A 711 -24.18 18.50 6.90
N GLY A 712 -23.25 17.65 6.46
CA GLY A 712 -23.13 17.04 5.12
C GLY A 712 -23.49 17.96 3.95
N LYS A 713 -22.92 19.16 3.99
CA LYS A 713 -22.98 20.16 2.93
C LYS A 713 -21.74 20.06 2.06
N HIS A 714 -21.93 20.15 0.75
CA HIS A 714 -20.80 20.19 -0.17
C HIS A 714 -20.00 21.48 -0.04
N THR A 715 -18.71 21.35 0.33
CA THR A 715 -17.79 22.50 0.38
C THR A 715 -16.59 22.32 -0.55
N ILE A 716 -16.04 23.41 -1.07
CA ILE A 716 -14.76 23.44 -1.79
C ILE A 716 -13.82 24.35 -1.03
N CYS A 717 -12.54 23.99 -0.89
CA CYS A 717 -11.56 24.86 -0.26
C CYS A 717 -10.56 25.36 -1.30
N ALA A 718 -10.14 26.63 -1.21
CA ALA A 718 -9.08 27.21 -2.02
C ALA A 718 -8.22 28.17 -1.19
N LEU A 719 -6.95 28.32 -1.54
CA LEU A 719 -6.14 29.42 -0.99
C LEU A 719 -6.66 30.75 -1.56
N THR A 720 -6.73 31.81 -0.75
CA THR A 720 -7.30 33.11 -1.16
C THR A 720 -6.72 33.65 -2.47
N SER A 721 -5.43 33.46 -2.72
CA SER A 721 -4.76 33.95 -3.93
C SER A 721 -5.16 33.22 -5.22
N LYS A 722 -5.73 32.01 -5.12
CA LYS A 722 -5.96 31.11 -6.27
C LYS A 722 -7.16 31.50 -7.14
N PRO A 723 -8.35 31.83 -6.59
CA PRO A 723 -9.52 32.21 -7.39
C PRO A 723 -9.36 33.50 -8.22
N ASN A 724 -8.29 34.27 -8.05
CA ASN A 724 -8.01 35.44 -8.88
C ASN A 724 -7.66 35.06 -10.33
N ASN A 725 -7.07 33.88 -10.53
CA ASN A 725 -6.73 33.37 -11.86
C ASN A 725 -7.95 32.70 -12.55
N PRO A 726 -8.36 33.14 -13.77
CA PRO A 726 -9.48 32.55 -14.50
C PRO A 726 -9.41 31.04 -14.69
N GLN A 727 -8.25 30.50 -15.09
CA GLN A 727 -8.05 29.05 -15.24
C GLN A 727 -8.28 28.30 -13.93
N THR A 728 -7.89 28.90 -12.81
CA THR A 728 -8.12 28.30 -11.49
C THR A 728 -9.60 28.32 -11.13
N ARG A 729 -10.35 29.37 -11.47
CA ARG A 729 -11.81 29.40 -11.30
C ARG A 729 -12.51 28.33 -12.12
N SER A 730 -12.12 28.13 -13.38
CA SER A 730 -12.66 27.03 -14.21
C SER A 730 -12.37 25.65 -13.61
N ASN A 731 -11.16 25.44 -13.08
CA ASN A 731 -10.83 24.18 -12.36
C ASN A 731 -11.61 24.00 -11.05
N LEU A 732 -12.01 25.11 -10.39
CA LEU A 732 -12.92 25.05 -9.24
C LEU A 732 -14.35 24.74 -9.70
N ALA A 733 -14.80 25.30 -10.82
CA ALA A 733 -16.12 25.04 -11.39
C ALA A 733 -16.34 23.55 -11.72
N LEU A 734 -15.32 22.86 -12.26
CA LEU A 734 -15.35 21.39 -12.44
C LEU A 734 -15.75 20.65 -11.16
N LYS A 735 -15.20 21.07 -10.02
CA LYS A 735 -15.45 20.45 -8.72
C LYS A 735 -16.82 20.82 -8.17
N VAL A 736 -17.31 22.03 -8.46
CA VAL A 736 -18.65 22.47 -8.08
C VAL A 736 -19.68 21.62 -8.80
N ASN A 737 -19.60 21.54 -10.13
CA ASN A 737 -20.56 20.81 -10.95
C ASN A 737 -20.63 19.32 -10.57
N LEU A 738 -19.47 18.69 -10.35
CA LEU A 738 -19.38 17.31 -9.91
C LEU A 738 -20.01 17.08 -8.53
N LYS A 739 -19.85 18.03 -7.61
CA LYS A 739 -20.46 17.94 -6.27
C LYS A 739 -21.98 18.03 -6.28
N VAL A 740 -22.57 18.58 -7.33
CA VAL A 740 -24.03 18.64 -7.50
C VAL A 740 -24.53 17.64 -8.54
N ALA A 741 -23.82 16.51 -8.70
CA ALA A 741 -24.17 15.40 -9.59
C ALA A 741 -24.26 15.74 -11.10
N GLY A 742 -23.55 16.80 -11.51
CA GLY A 742 -23.38 17.19 -12.91
C GLY A 742 -22.17 16.53 -13.56
N ASP A 743 -22.22 16.41 -14.89
CA ASP A 743 -21.13 15.86 -15.71
C ASP A 743 -20.41 16.99 -16.43
N ASN A 744 -19.09 17.04 -16.27
CA ASN A 744 -18.29 18.06 -16.92
C ASN A 744 -18.14 17.79 -18.42
N HIS A 745 -17.90 16.54 -18.78
CA HIS A 745 -17.78 16.06 -20.17
C HIS A 745 -18.20 14.59 -20.25
N HIS A 746 -18.47 14.10 -21.45
CA HIS A 746 -18.74 12.68 -21.75
C HIS A 746 -17.65 12.10 -22.66
N LEU A 747 -17.49 10.77 -22.61
CA LEU A 747 -16.63 10.03 -23.54
C LEU A 747 -17.39 9.74 -24.85
N ASP A 748 -16.66 9.47 -25.92
CA ASP A 748 -17.24 9.07 -27.20
C ASP A 748 -18.04 7.77 -27.08
N GLU A 749 -19.36 7.88 -27.27
CA GLU A 749 -20.29 6.77 -27.16
C GLU A 749 -20.05 5.68 -28.21
N ALA A 750 -19.64 6.05 -29.44
CA ALA A 750 -19.39 5.10 -30.51
C ALA A 750 -18.15 4.27 -30.19
N VAL A 751 -17.10 4.90 -29.65
CA VAL A 751 -15.89 4.20 -29.18
C VAL A 751 -16.23 3.27 -28.01
N LEU A 752 -16.99 3.74 -27.01
CA LEU A 752 -17.40 2.89 -25.90
C LEU A 752 -18.27 1.71 -26.36
N ASN A 753 -19.19 1.93 -27.30
CA ASN A 753 -20.03 0.86 -27.85
C ASN A 753 -19.20 -0.15 -28.66
N LYS A 754 -18.15 0.29 -29.37
CA LYS A 754 -17.21 -0.60 -30.06
C LYS A 754 -16.42 -1.47 -29.08
N LEU A 755 -15.96 -0.89 -27.97
CA LEU A 755 -15.10 -1.57 -26.99
C LEU A 755 -15.86 -2.51 -26.05
N LEU A 756 -17.04 -2.10 -25.59
CA LEU A 756 -17.85 -2.86 -24.62
C LEU A 756 -19.03 -3.60 -25.25
N GLY A 757 -19.52 -3.16 -26.41
CA GLY A 757 -20.85 -3.50 -26.92
C GLY A 757 -21.93 -2.61 -26.33
N SER A 758 -22.90 -2.19 -27.16
CA SER A 758 -23.97 -1.25 -26.77
C SER A 758 -24.83 -1.76 -25.61
N GLU A 759 -25.25 -3.02 -25.66
CA GLU A 759 -26.12 -3.62 -24.64
C GLU A 759 -25.36 -3.90 -23.34
N ARG A 760 -24.12 -4.39 -23.43
CA ARG A 760 -23.26 -4.59 -22.25
C ARG A 760 -22.97 -3.26 -21.56
N ARG A 761 -22.66 -2.19 -22.32
CA ARG A 761 -22.41 -0.84 -21.78
C ARG A 761 -23.57 -0.34 -20.93
N LYS A 762 -24.82 -0.53 -21.38
CA LYS A 762 -26.02 -0.09 -20.63
C LYS A 762 -26.18 -0.81 -19.30
N ARG A 763 -25.60 -2.01 -19.15
CA ARG A 763 -25.65 -2.84 -17.93
C ARG A 763 -24.28 -3.02 -17.26
N ALA A 764 -23.34 -2.12 -17.54
CA ALA A 764 -21.99 -2.16 -16.98
C ALA A 764 -21.84 -1.21 -15.79
N ILE A 765 -21.22 -1.71 -14.72
CA ILE A 765 -20.73 -0.91 -13.60
C ILE A 765 -19.21 -0.97 -13.55
N ILE A 766 -18.57 0.18 -13.33
CA ILE A 766 -17.12 0.30 -13.17
C ILE A 766 -16.83 0.64 -11.72
N LEU A 767 -16.07 -0.21 -11.06
CA LEU A 767 -15.69 -0.07 -9.66
C LEU A 767 -14.19 0.25 -9.55
N GLY A 768 -13.84 1.07 -8.57
CA GLY A 768 -12.46 1.35 -8.18
C GLY A 768 -12.27 1.15 -6.68
N ALA A 769 -11.15 0.55 -6.27
CA ALA A 769 -10.87 0.28 -4.87
C ALA A 769 -9.41 0.56 -4.49
N ASP A 770 -9.19 1.10 -3.29
CA ASP A 770 -7.88 1.40 -2.72
C ASP A 770 -7.87 1.15 -1.20
N VAL A 771 -6.67 0.91 -0.67
CA VAL A 771 -6.40 0.87 0.78
C VAL A 771 -5.24 1.80 1.09
N THR A 772 -5.44 2.71 2.04
CA THR A 772 -4.37 3.60 2.51
C THR A 772 -4.01 3.30 3.96
N HIS A 773 -2.71 3.19 4.24
CA HIS A 773 -2.15 3.03 5.59
C HIS A 773 -1.78 4.37 6.23
N SER A 774 -1.59 4.35 7.55
CA SER A 774 -1.10 5.51 8.29
C SER A 774 0.40 5.69 8.03
N GLY A 775 0.86 6.93 7.89
CA GLY A 775 2.27 7.24 7.68
C GLY A 775 3.15 6.86 8.87
N ALA A 776 4.47 6.85 8.66
CA ALA A 776 5.43 6.61 9.75
C ALA A 776 5.28 7.67 10.86
N GLY A 777 5.23 7.23 12.11
CA GLY A 777 5.15 8.11 13.28
C GLY A 777 3.75 8.57 13.71
N THR A 778 2.68 8.00 13.14
CA THR A 778 1.31 8.15 13.67
C THR A 778 1.12 7.34 14.96
N LYS A 779 0.02 7.58 15.68
CA LYS A 779 -0.36 6.78 16.86
C LYS A 779 -0.29 5.29 16.57
N SER A 780 0.20 4.53 17.55
CA SER A 780 0.18 3.06 17.49
C SER A 780 -1.24 2.56 17.23
N GLY A 781 -1.38 1.48 16.47
CA GLY A 781 -2.69 0.92 16.13
C GLY A 781 -3.56 1.78 15.19
N SER A 782 -3.04 2.89 14.63
CA SER A 782 -3.78 3.68 13.64
C SER A 782 -4.34 2.78 12.54
N PRO A 783 -5.67 2.83 12.27
CA PRO A 783 -6.32 1.91 11.34
C PRO A 783 -5.93 2.19 9.88
N SER A 784 -6.03 1.18 9.03
CA SER A 784 -6.03 1.37 7.57
C SER A 784 -7.43 1.80 7.11
N ILE A 785 -7.54 2.48 5.96
CA ILE A 785 -8.83 2.89 5.39
C ILE A 785 -8.98 2.22 4.04
N ALA A 786 -10.03 1.43 3.88
CA ALA A 786 -10.43 0.84 2.61
C ALA A 786 -11.57 1.65 1.99
N CYS A 787 -11.52 1.86 0.67
CA CYS A 787 -12.56 2.57 -0.08
C CYS A 787 -12.94 1.80 -1.34
N VAL A 788 -14.22 1.88 -1.71
CA VAL A 788 -14.74 1.41 -3.00
C VAL A 788 -15.63 2.49 -3.60
N VAL A 789 -15.37 2.87 -4.85
CA VAL A 789 -16.20 3.79 -5.64
C VAL A 789 -16.84 3.04 -6.79
N GLY A 790 -18.00 3.50 -7.26
CA GLY A 790 -18.68 2.85 -8.38
C GLY A 790 -19.46 3.80 -9.27
N SER A 791 -19.37 3.61 -10.59
CA SER A 791 -20.13 4.38 -11.56
C SER A 791 -21.64 4.14 -11.38
N VAL A 792 -22.46 5.17 -11.59
CA VAL A 792 -23.93 5.05 -11.45
C VAL A 792 -24.68 4.93 -12.76
N ASP A 793 -24.03 5.13 -13.91
CA ASP A 793 -24.69 5.12 -15.22
C ASP A 793 -23.72 4.72 -16.36
N LYS A 794 -24.28 4.65 -17.58
CA LYS A 794 -23.58 4.32 -18.84
C LYS A 794 -22.60 5.40 -19.34
N HIS A 795 -22.55 6.57 -18.70
CA HIS A 795 -21.63 7.66 -19.05
C HIS A 795 -20.31 7.55 -18.28
N PHE A 796 -20.33 6.83 -17.14
CA PHE A 796 -19.15 6.56 -16.32
C PHE A 796 -18.45 7.83 -15.79
N MET A 797 -19.22 8.87 -15.44
CA MET A 797 -18.71 10.16 -14.97
C MET A 797 -18.87 10.43 -13.47
N ASN A 798 -19.86 9.78 -12.83
CA ASN A 798 -20.19 9.97 -11.43
C ASN A 798 -19.87 8.72 -10.61
N TYR A 799 -19.09 8.88 -9.54
CA TYR A 799 -18.61 7.78 -8.71
C TYR A 799 -18.85 8.04 -7.22
N PRO A 800 -20.06 7.79 -6.71
CA PRO A 800 -20.27 7.73 -5.28
C PRO A 800 -19.34 6.68 -4.66
N GLY A 801 -18.81 6.97 -3.46
CA GLY A 801 -17.92 6.06 -2.74
C GLY A 801 -18.46 5.51 -1.42
N SER A 802 -17.89 4.40 -0.96
CA SER A 802 -18.00 3.82 0.39
C SER A 802 -16.61 3.71 1.03
N MET A 803 -16.51 3.86 2.35
CA MET A 803 -15.24 3.68 3.09
C MET A 803 -15.40 2.95 4.43
N ARG A 804 -14.34 2.26 4.87
CA ARG A 804 -14.29 1.51 6.14
C ARG A 804 -12.93 1.62 6.83
N LEU A 805 -12.94 1.60 8.16
CA LEU A 805 -11.73 1.42 8.97
C LEU A 805 -11.43 -0.06 9.11
N GLN A 806 -10.17 -0.46 8.93
CA GLN A 806 -9.71 -1.82 9.14
C GLN A 806 -8.37 -1.85 9.89
N ALA A 807 -7.87 -3.05 10.20
CA ALA A 807 -6.65 -3.20 10.98
C ALA A 807 -5.45 -2.45 10.37
N GLY A 808 -4.66 -1.80 11.23
CA GLY A 808 -3.51 -1.01 10.81
C GLY A 808 -2.42 -1.86 10.13
N GLY A 809 -2.15 -1.58 8.85
CA GLY A 809 -1.21 -2.31 7.99
C GLY A 809 -1.81 -3.52 7.26
N GLN A 810 -3.14 -3.71 7.30
CA GLN A 810 -3.83 -4.72 6.51
C GLN A 810 -4.05 -4.21 5.07
N GLU A 811 -3.40 -4.84 4.09
CA GLU A 811 -3.47 -4.49 2.66
C GLU A 811 -4.75 -5.00 1.98
N GLN A 812 -5.16 -6.22 2.33
CA GLN A 812 -6.42 -6.83 1.90
C GLN A 812 -7.61 -6.04 2.42
N ILE A 813 -8.60 -5.75 1.57
CA ILE A 813 -9.87 -5.20 2.06
C ILE A 813 -10.57 -6.31 2.86
N ALA A 814 -10.89 -6.02 4.13
CA ALA A 814 -11.55 -7.01 4.98
C ALA A 814 -12.85 -7.52 4.32
N LYS A 815 -13.08 -8.84 4.37
CA LYS A 815 -14.13 -9.52 3.59
C LYS A 815 -15.51 -8.90 3.82
N GLU A 816 -15.87 -8.69 5.07
CA GLU A 816 -17.12 -8.07 5.51
C GLU A 816 -17.28 -6.62 5.01
N HIS A 817 -16.18 -5.88 4.91
CA HIS A 817 -16.18 -4.53 4.38
C HIS A 817 -16.36 -4.52 2.86
N LEU A 818 -15.66 -5.41 2.13
CA LEU A 818 -15.77 -5.46 0.68
C LEU A 818 -17.19 -5.88 0.24
N ILE A 819 -17.77 -6.89 0.89
CA ILE A 819 -19.15 -7.35 0.64
C ILE A 819 -20.14 -6.17 0.76
N THR A 820 -20.08 -5.45 1.89
CA THR A 820 -21.03 -4.35 2.16
C THR A 820 -20.82 -3.17 1.21
N MET A 821 -19.58 -2.76 0.97
CA MET A 821 -19.28 -1.65 0.06
C MET A 821 -19.68 -1.97 -1.39
N VAL A 822 -19.44 -3.19 -1.88
CA VAL A 822 -19.88 -3.62 -3.22
C VAL A 822 -21.39 -3.61 -3.33
N ARG A 823 -22.10 -4.20 -2.34
CA ARG A 823 -23.56 -4.18 -2.26
C ARG A 823 -24.10 -2.75 -2.36
N GLU A 824 -23.54 -1.82 -1.59
CA GLU A 824 -23.93 -0.41 -1.63
C GLU A 824 -23.75 0.21 -3.01
N ARG A 825 -22.62 -0.05 -3.70
CA ARG A 825 -22.38 0.50 -5.05
C ARG A 825 -23.34 -0.10 -6.09
N VAL A 826 -23.63 -1.39 -5.99
CA VAL A 826 -24.57 -2.09 -6.88
C VAL A 826 -26.00 -1.57 -6.69
N LEU A 827 -26.44 -1.35 -5.44
CA LEU A 827 -27.75 -0.77 -5.14
C LEU A 827 -27.84 0.69 -5.61
N ALA A 828 -26.79 1.49 -5.43
CA ALA A 828 -26.74 2.86 -5.94
C ALA A 828 -26.79 2.92 -7.47
N TYR A 829 -26.18 1.96 -8.17
CA TYR A 829 -26.36 1.80 -9.61
C TYR A 829 -27.82 1.45 -9.94
N SER A 830 -28.38 0.46 -9.26
CA SER A 830 -29.77 -0.01 -9.50
C SER A 830 -30.79 1.13 -9.38
N SER A 831 -30.69 1.93 -8.32
CA SER A 831 -31.59 3.08 -8.09
C SER A 831 -31.52 4.14 -9.20
N ASN A 832 -30.37 4.26 -9.88
CA ASN A 832 -30.19 5.21 -10.99
C ASN A 832 -30.56 4.60 -12.36
N ASN A 833 -30.80 3.28 -12.45
CA ASN A 833 -31.05 2.57 -13.70
C ASN A 833 -32.36 1.76 -13.63
N ALA A 834 -33.45 2.41 -13.21
CA ALA A 834 -34.80 1.83 -13.17
C ALA A 834 -34.91 0.53 -12.33
N ASN A 835 -34.14 0.45 -11.23
CA ASN A 835 -34.06 -0.71 -10.33
C ASN A 835 -33.54 -1.99 -11.00
N VAL A 836 -32.74 -1.86 -12.07
CA VAL A 836 -32.08 -2.97 -12.76
C VAL A 836 -30.64 -3.11 -12.27
N LEU A 837 -30.25 -4.33 -11.92
CA LEU A 837 -28.88 -4.65 -11.52
C LEU A 837 -27.93 -4.71 -12.73
N PRO A 838 -26.64 -4.36 -12.56
CA PRO A 838 -25.66 -4.49 -13.64
C PRO A 838 -25.37 -5.97 -13.90
N THR A 839 -25.16 -6.35 -15.18
CA THR A 839 -24.77 -7.70 -15.60
C THR A 839 -23.30 -7.77 -16.04
N CYS A 840 -22.61 -6.63 -16.09
CA CYS A 840 -21.17 -6.55 -16.35
C CYS A 840 -20.52 -5.69 -15.25
N MET A 841 -19.42 -6.16 -14.68
CA MET A 841 -18.69 -5.44 -13.64
C MET A 841 -17.20 -5.40 -13.96
N LEU A 842 -16.65 -4.20 -14.09
CA LEU A 842 -15.22 -3.97 -14.26
C LEU A 842 -14.64 -3.40 -12.96
N PHE A 843 -13.80 -4.17 -12.28
CA PHE A 843 -13.26 -3.83 -10.97
C PHE A 843 -11.76 -3.51 -11.04
N TYR A 844 -11.38 -2.26 -10.74
CA TYR A 844 -9.98 -1.84 -10.66
C TYR A 844 -9.48 -1.72 -9.22
N ARG A 845 -8.45 -2.49 -8.86
CA ARG A 845 -7.86 -2.55 -7.52
C ARG A 845 -6.47 -1.91 -7.49
N ASP A 846 -6.30 -0.76 -6.83
CA ASP A 846 -4.99 -0.10 -6.62
C ASP A 846 -4.39 -0.48 -5.25
N GLY A 847 -3.07 -0.44 -5.11
CA GLY A 847 -2.40 -0.63 -3.82
C GLY A 847 -2.08 -2.08 -3.46
N VAL A 848 -2.16 -3.03 -4.40
CA VAL A 848 -1.80 -4.44 -4.18
C VAL A 848 -0.50 -4.77 -4.92
N SER A 849 0.42 -5.46 -4.25
CA SER A 849 1.65 -5.97 -4.84
C SER A 849 1.46 -7.36 -5.46
N GLU A 850 2.36 -7.76 -6.37
CA GLU A 850 2.28 -9.06 -7.09
C GLU A 850 2.18 -10.26 -6.15
N SER A 851 2.88 -10.24 -5.01
CA SER A 851 2.84 -11.33 -4.00
C SER A 851 1.47 -11.49 -3.32
N GLN A 852 0.56 -10.54 -3.52
CA GLN A 852 -0.77 -10.52 -2.92
C GLN A 852 -1.87 -10.83 -3.93
N PHE A 853 -1.55 -11.15 -5.19
CA PHE A 853 -2.56 -11.49 -6.20
C PHE A 853 -3.39 -12.72 -5.81
N ASN A 854 -2.79 -13.70 -5.14
CA ASN A 854 -3.51 -14.86 -4.63
C ASN A 854 -4.55 -14.49 -3.56
N MET A 855 -4.28 -13.47 -2.73
CA MET A 855 -5.28 -12.95 -1.80
C MET A 855 -6.45 -12.30 -2.55
N CYS A 856 -6.20 -11.53 -3.61
CA CYS A 856 -7.29 -10.99 -4.43
C CYS A 856 -8.14 -12.11 -5.06
N LYS A 857 -7.49 -13.14 -5.62
CA LYS A 857 -8.17 -14.29 -6.25
C LYS A 857 -9.01 -15.09 -5.24
N ASN A 858 -8.45 -15.38 -4.07
CA ASN A 858 -9.05 -16.31 -3.10
C ASN A 858 -10.01 -15.64 -2.12
N ASP A 859 -9.84 -14.34 -1.86
CA ASP A 859 -10.64 -13.63 -0.85
C ASP A 859 -11.45 -12.46 -1.42
N GLU A 860 -10.83 -11.52 -2.16
CA GLU A 860 -11.52 -10.30 -2.62
C GLU A 860 -12.54 -10.60 -3.74
N ILE A 861 -12.20 -11.43 -4.74
CA ILE A 861 -13.12 -11.80 -5.82
C ILE A 861 -14.36 -12.53 -5.27
N PRO A 862 -14.25 -13.56 -4.41
CA PRO A 862 -15.42 -14.17 -3.79
C PRO A 862 -16.24 -13.20 -2.94
N ALA A 863 -15.61 -12.24 -2.26
CA ALA A 863 -16.32 -11.21 -1.50
C ALA A 863 -17.11 -10.24 -2.40
N ILE A 864 -16.59 -9.90 -3.60
CA ILE A 864 -17.31 -9.10 -4.59
C ILE A 864 -18.57 -9.83 -5.08
N LEU A 865 -18.43 -11.11 -5.44
CA LEU A 865 -19.55 -11.94 -5.89
C LEU A 865 -20.61 -12.08 -4.80
N GLU A 866 -20.19 -12.28 -3.55
CA GLU A 866 -21.09 -12.32 -2.40
C GLU A 866 -21.80 -10.98 -2.16
N GLY A 867 -21.10 -9.85 -2.31
CA GLY A 867 -21.71 -8.52 -2.24
C GLY A 867 -22.77 -8.30 -3.32
N TYR A 868 -22.52 -8.75 -4.56
CA TYR A 868 -23.50 -8.73 -5.64
C TYR A 868 -24.72 -9.62 -5.35
N ARG A 869 -24.49 -10.84 -4.84
CA ARG A 869 -25.55 -11.75 -4.41
C ARG A 869 -26.43 -11.14 -3.31
N GLN A 870 -25.83 -10.47 -2.33
CA GLN A 870 -26.57 -9.78 -1.26
C GLN A 870 -27.31 -8.51 -1.73
N ALA A 871 -26.99 -8.00 -2.92
CA ALA A 871 -27.78 -6.95 -3.58
C ALA A 871 -29.01 -7.51 -4.32
N GLY A 872 -29.17 -8.84 -4.37
CA GLY A 872 -30.28 -9.53 -5.04
C GLY A 872 -29.97 -10.04 -6.44
N GLY A 873 -28.71 -9.98 -6.89
CA GLY A 873 -28.31 -10.47 -8.21
C GLY A 873 -27.95 -11.96 -8.23
N ASP A 874 -28.11 -12.62 -9.38
CA ASP A 874 -27.56 -13.95 -9.63
C ASP A 874 -26.11 -13.84 -10.14
N THR A 875 -25.16 -14.40 -9.40
CA THR A 875 -23.75 -14.37 -9.76
C THR A 875 -23.43 -15.09 -11.07
N ASN A 876 -24.31 -15.99 -11.54
CA ASN A 876 -24.13 -16.66 -12.84
C ASN A 876 -24.42 -15.73 -14.03
N GLU A 877 -25.19 -14.66 -13.81
CA GLU A 877 -25.51 -13.66 -14.84
C GLU A 877 -24.51 -12.49 -14.88
N LEU A 878 -23.62 -12.41 -13.90
CA LEU A 878 -22.63 -11.35 -13.78
C LEU A 878 -21.33 -11.73 -14.49
N HIS A 879 -20.95 -10.94 -15.49
CA HIS A 879 -19.61 -10.98 -16.09
C HIS A 879 -18.66 -10.04 -15.33
N LEU A 880 -17.77 -10.60 -14.50
CA LEU A 880 -16.77 -9.85 -13.74
C LEU A 880 -15.40 -9.85 -14.42
N THR A 881 -14.85 -8.66 -14.67
CA THR A 881 -13.44 -8.47 -15.03
C THR A 881 -12.72 -7.75 -13.88
N PHE A 882 -11.68 -8.36 -13.33
CA PHE A 882 -10.92 -7.85 -12.18
C PHE A 882 -9.48 -7.51 -12.59
N VAL A 883 -9.09 -6.25 -12.39
CA VAL A 883 -7.81 -5.70 -12.83
C VAL A 883 -7.08 -5.03 -11.66
N VAL A 884 -5.86 -5.47 -11.36
CA VAL A 884 -4.98 -4.79 -10.40
C VAL A 884 -4.21 -3.68 -11.10
N VAL A 885 -4.11 -2.52 -10.44
CA VAL A 885 -3.43 -1.33 -10.95
C VAL A 885 -2.16 -1.07 -10.13
N GLY A 886 -1.00 -1.28 -10.75
CA GLY A 886 0.31 -0.96 -10.22
C GLY A 886 0.76 0.44 -10.64
N LYS A 887 0.47 1.47 -9.83
CA LYS A 887 0.94 2.86 -10.07
C LYS A 887 2.35 3.16 -9.51
N ARG A 888 2.91 2.26 -8.71
CA ARG A 888 4.22 2.42 -8.05
C ARG A 888 5.15 1.27 -8.40
N HIS A 889 5.96 1.47 -9.44
CA HIS A 889 6.97 0.52 -9.90
C HIS A 889 8.21 1.24 -10.45
N HIS A 890 9.23 0.45 -10.75
CA HIS A 890 10.54 0.94 -11.20
C HIS A 890 10.72 0.95 -12.72
N THR A 891 9.84 0.33 -13.51
CA THR A 891 9.83 0.43 -14.98
C THR A 891 9.67 1.86 -15.48
N ARG A 892 10.49 2.27 -16.45
CA ARG A 892 10.42 3.52 -17.20
C ARG A 892 10.60 3.24 -18.69
N PHE A 893 9.93 4.07 -19.51
CA PHE A 893 10.00 4.05 -20.96
C PHE A 893 10.52 5.39 -21.44
N TYR A 894 11.40 5.36 -22.44
CA TYR A 894 12.08 6.50 -23.01
C TYR A 894 11.83 6.51 -24.52
N ALA A 895 11.64 7.70 -25.08
CA ALA A 895 11.54 7.87 -26.52
C ALA A 895 12.86 7.49 -27.19
N THR A 896 12.78 6.80 -28.32
CA THR A 896 13.92 6.53 -29.20
C THR A 896 14.16 7.68 -30.17
N ASP A 897 13.11 8.43 -30.48
CA ASP A 897 13.11 9.54 -31.43
C ASP A 897 12.36 10.75 -30.86
N GLU A 898 12.77 11.96 -31.24
CA GLU A 898 12.17 13.21 -30.77
C GLU A 898 10.71 13.38 -31.23
N SER A 899 10.32 12.81 -32.37
CA SER A 899 8.93 12.78 -32.88
C SER A 899 7.95 12.04 -31.95
N GLN A 900 8.45 11.16 -31.09
CA GLN A 900 7.64 10.44 -30.10
C GLN A 900 7.43 11.24 -28.82
N THR A 901 8.13 12.38 -28.69
CA THR A 901 8.19 13.13 -27.44
C THR A 901 7.14 14.22 -27.35
N ARG A 902 6.83 14.60 -26.11
CA ARG A 902 5.92 15.66 -25.77
C ARG A 902 6.62 17.02 -25.82
N THR A 903 6.02 17.95 -26.57
CA THR A 903 6.27 19.39 -26.47
C THR A 903 5.41 20.01 -25.37
N CYS A 904 6.00 20.84 -24.51
CA CYS A 904 5.27 21.59 -23.49
C CYS A 904 5.65 23.08 -23.51
N THR A 905 4.67 23.96 -23.39
CA THR A 905 4.94 25.38 -23.21
C THR A 905 5.39 25.64 -21.77
N VAL A 906 6.59 26.22 -21.60
CA VAL A 906 7.16 26.55 -20.30
C VAL A 906 7.12 28.07 -20.11
N SER A 907 6.43 28.54 -19.08
CA SER A 907 6.54 29.92 -18.59
C SER A 907 7.60 29.96 -17.48
N TYR A 908 8.76 30.58 -17.74
CA TYR A 908 9.79 30.82 -16.71
C TYR A 908 9.44 32.09 -15.93
N GLY A 909 9.03 31.96 -14.67
CA GLY A 909 8.93 33.09 -13.72
C GLY A 909 8.06 34.29 -14.19
N ARG A 910 7.98 35.34 -13.36
CA ARG A 910 7.30 36.59 -13.76
C ARG A 910 8.24 37.37 -14.70
N GLY A 911 8.00 37.30 -16.01
CA GLY A 911 8.61 38.24 -16.97
C GLY A 911 9.23 37.64 -18.24
N TYR A 912 9.30 36.31 -18.40
CA TYR A 912 9.77 35.70 -19.66
C TYR A 912 8.60 35.29 -20.55
N SER A 913 8.79 35.41 -21.87
CA SER A 913 7.86 34.91 -22.88
C SER A 913 7.72 33.38 -22.80
N GLU A 914 6.52 32.87 -23.09
CA GLU A 914 6.25 31.44 -23.20
C GLU A 914 7.01 30.84 -24.40
N TYR A 915 7.80 29.79 -24.16
CA TYR A 915 8.44 29.01 -25.22
C TYR A 915 7.97 27.56 -25.17
N ASP A 916 7.79 26.95 -26.33
CA ASP A 916 7.55 25.51 -26.46
C ASP A 916 8.87 24.75 -26.26
N VAL A 917 8.93 23.89 -25.26
CA VAL A 917 10.08 23.08 -24.87
C VAL A 917 9.71 21.61 -24.93
N VAL A 918 10.50 20.80 -25.63
CA VAL A 918 10.38 19.35 -25.58
C VAL A 918 10.81 18.85 -24.20
N ASN A 919 9.88 18.22 -23.46
CA ASN A 919 10.20 17.70 -22.12
C ASN A 919 10.79 16.29 -22.15
N GLY A 920 10.82 15.66 -23.33
CA GLY A 920 11.44 14.37 -23.60
C GLY A 920 10.63 13.14 -23.16
N ASN A 921 9.43 13.30 -22.59
CA ASN A 921 8.55 12.17 -22.28
C ASN A 921 7.80 11.71 -23.52
N LEU A 922 7.49 10.42 -23.59
CA LEU A 922 6.61 9.87 -24.63
C LEU A 922 5.24 10.56 -24.63
N MET A 923 4.63 10.66 -25.81
CA MET A 923 3.23 11.09 -25.93
C MET A 923 2.28 10.15 -25.15
N PRO A 924 1.14 10.65 -24.65
CA PRO A 924 0.13 9.80 -24.02
C PRO A 924 -0.42 8.77 -25.02
N GLY A 925 -0.83 7.60 -24.52
CA GLY A 925 -1.36 6.50 -25.33
C GLY A 925 -0.39 5.34 -25.55
N LEU A 926 0.86 5.42 -25.06
CA LEU A 926 1.81 4.31 -25.14
C LEU A 926 1.26 3.06 -24.42
N LEU A 927 1.15 1.97 -25.15
CA LEU A 927 0.78 0.65 -24.69
C LEU A 927 1.95 -0.32 -24.90
N ILE A 928 2.36 -1.02 -23.83
CA ILE A 928 3.37 -2.08 -23.86
C ILE A 928 2.75 -3.37 -23.33
N GLU A 929 2.76 -4.42 -24.14
CA GLU A 929 2.11 -5.70 -23.85
C GLU A 929 3.10 -6.88 -23.79
N ASP A 930 4.36 -6.65 -24.16
CA ASP A 930 5.36 -7.71 -24.35
C ASP A 930 6.73 -7.33 -23.79
N VAL A 931 7.63 -8.32 -23.74
CA VAL A 931 9.02 -8.28 -23.26
C VAL A 931 9.14 -8.00 -21.76
N VAL A 932 8.70 -6.82 -21.31
CA VAL A 932 8.80 -6.36 -19.92
C VAL A 932 7.55 -6.68 -19.09
N THR A 933 6.54 -7.28 -19.73
CA THR A 933 5.33 -7.79 -19.06
C THR A 933 5.62 -9.13 -18.40
N ASN A 934 4.88 -9.41 -17.32
CA ASN A 934 5.10 -10.62 -16.53
C ASN A 934 4.58 -11.85 -17.29
N PRO A 935 5.22 -13.03 -17.15
CA PRO A 935 4.65 -14.28 -17.64
C PRO A 935 3.34 -14.62 -16.90
N GLY A 936 2.49 -15.42 -17.54
CA GLY A 936 1.19 -15.86 -16.98
C GLY A 936 0.01 -15.00 -17.45
N ASN A 937 -0.77 -14.49 -16.50
CA ASN A 937 -1.98 -13.72 -16.77
C ASN A 937 -1.72 -12.47 -17.64
N TYR A 938 -2.68 -12.12 -18.50
CA TYR A 938 -2.60 -10.92 -19.33
C TYR A 938 -2.35 -9.66 -18.48
N ASN A 939 -1.32 -8.91 -18.86
CA ASN A 939 -0.92 -7.69 -18.20
C ASN A 939 -0.26 -6.74 -19.21
N PHE A 940 -0.35 -5.43 -18.94
CA PHE A 940 0.15 -4.41 -19.85
C PHE A 940 0.53 -3.12 -19.11
N PHE A 941 1.47 -2.36 -19.67
CA PHE A 941 1.74 -0.99 -19.22
C PHE A 941 1.02 0.00 -20.12
N LEU A 942 0.41 1.03 -19.51
CA LEU A 942 -0.26 2.10 -20.23
C LEU A 942 0.19 3.47 -19.71
N GLN A 943 0.76 4.29 -20.61
CA GLN A 943 1.04 5.70 -20.33
C GLN A 943 -0.15 6.56 -20.75
N SER A 944 -1.17 6.65 -19.91
CA SER A 944 -2.39 7.38 -20.25
C SER A 944 -2.29 8.90 -20.18
N HIS A 945 -1.21 9.45 -19.62
CA HIS A 945 -1.10 10.87 -19.29
C HIS A 945 0.13 11.52 -19.92
N GLY A 946 0.05 12.83 -20.13
CA GLY A 946 1.22 13.65 -20.43
C GLY A 946 1.95 13.99 -19.13
N ALA A 947 3.13 13.42 -18.90
CA ALA A 947 3.95 13.78 -17.74
C ALA A 947 4.44 15.24 -17.84
N ILE A 948 4.12 16.07 -16.84
CA ILE A 948 4.43 17.51 -16.82
C ILE A 948 5.86 17.77 -16.34
N LYS A 949 6.32 16.97 -15.37
CA LYS A 949 7.64 17.10 -14.75
C LYS A 949 8.27 15.73 -14.57
N GLY A 950 9.59 15.67 -14.74
CA GLY A 950 10.38 14.47 -14.53
C GLY A 950 10.14 13.42 -15.61
N THR A 951 10.39 12.16 -15.26
CA THR A 951 10.17 11.00 -16.13
C THR A 951 8.83 10.35 -15.82
N ALA A 952 8.03 10.11 -16.86
CA ALA A 952 6.72 9.50 -16.79
C ALA A 952 6.77 8.11 -16.15
N ARG A 953 5.67 7.73 -15.51
CA ARG A 953 5.46 6.39 -14.99
C ARG A 953 4.15 5.84 -15.55
N SER A 954 4.27 4.91 -16.49
CA SER A 954 3.15 4.20 -17.11
C SER A 954 2.60 3.16 -16.14
N ALA A 955 1.32 3.22 -15.78
CA ALA A 955 0.73 2.28 -14.84
C ALA A 955 0.73 0.85 -15.41
N HIS A 956 0.98 -0.14 -14.56
CA HIS A 956 0.97 -1.57 -14.91
C HIS A 956 -0.38 -2.18 -14.51
N TYR A 957 -1.09 -2.79 -15.46
CA TYR A 957 -2.38 -3.42 -15.23
C TYR A 957 -2.24 -4.93 -15.30
N HIS A 958 -2.70 -5.65 -14.27
CA HIS A 958 -2.71 -7.11 -14.23
C HIS A 958 -4.15 -7.62 -14.19
N VAL A 959 -4.52 -8.45 -15.15
CA VAL A 959 -5.86 -9.03 -15.22
C VAL A 959 -5.88 -10.33 -14.42
N LEU A 960 -6.65 -10.36 -13.33
CA LEU A 960 -6.78 -11.57 -12.49
C LEU A 960 -8.00 -12.42 -12.85
N ARG A 961 -9.01 -11.80 -13.50
CA ARG A 961 -10.23 -12.43 -14.00
C ARG A 961 -10.80 -11.60 -15.15
N ASP A 962 -11.35 -12.22 -16.19
CA ASP A 962 -11.91 -11.51 -17.35
C ASP A 962 -13.13 -12.25 -17.94
N ASP A 963 -14.23 -12.32 -17.18
CA ASP A 963 -15.46 -12.98 -17.65
C ASP A 963 -16.19 -12.18 -18.75
N MET A 964 -15.80 -10.92 -18.96
CA MET A 964 -16.30 -10.08 -20.05
C MET A 964 -15.58 -10.33 -21.38
N GLU A 965 -14.47 -11.07 -21.36
CA GLU A 965 -13.65 -11.40 -22.53
C GLU A 965 -13.15 -10.15 -23.28
N LEU A 966 -12.74 -9.10 -22.55
CA LEU A 966 -12.25 -7.86 -23.16
C LEU A 966 -10.84 -8.03 -23.76
N GLY A 967 -10.00 -8.86 -23.13
CA GLY A 967 -8.67 -9.25 -23.61
C GLY A 967 -7.76 -8.07 -24.00
N SER A 968 -6.76 -8.34 -24.83
CA SER A 968 -5.85 -7.32 -25.37
C SER A 968 -6.47 -6.40 -26.41
N ALA A 969 -7.57 -6.83 -27.04
CA ALA A 969 -8.22 -6.08 -28.10
C ALA A 969 -8.94 -4.83 -27.57
N SER A 970 -9.68 -4.95 -26.46
CA SER A 970 -10.57 -3.89 -25.97
C SER A 970 -10.14 -3.31 -24.62
N LEU A 971 -9.57 -4.11 -23.72
CA LEU A 971 -9.33 -3.66 -22.34
C LEU A 971 -8.35 -2.46 -22.26
N PRO A 972 -7.16 -2.46 -22.88
CA PRO A 972 -6.25 -1.33 -22.79
C PRO A 972 -6.84 -0.03 -23.37
N ALA A 973 -7.55 -0.13 -24.50
CA ALA A 973 -8.23 0.99 -25.12
C ALA A 973 -9.35 1.54 -24.22
N LEU A 974 -10.14 0.66 -23.60
CA LEU A 974 -11.16 1.06 -22.63
C LEU A 974 -10.54 1.73 -21.41
N THR A 975 -9.48 1.16 -20.84
CA THR A 975 -8.73 1.77 -19.73
C THR A 975 -8.23 3.17 -20.11
N MET A 976 -7.74 3.35 -21.34
CA MET A 976 -7.32 4.67 -21.86
C MET A 976 -8.48 5.68 -21.89
N GLN A 977 -9.67 5.28 -22.34
CA GLN A 977 -10.87 6.12 -22.28
C GLN A 977 -11.22 6.50 -20.83
N LEU A 978 -11.22 5.51 -19.93
CA LEU A 978 -11.56 5.71 -18.52
C LEU A 978 -10.55 6.57 -17.76
N CYS A 979 -9.28 6.63 -18.18
CA CYS A 979 -8.32 7.60 -17.62
C CYS A 979 -8.72 9.07 -17.89
N SER A 980 -9.60 9.32 -18.86
CA SER A 980 -10.16 10.66 -19.12
C SER A 980 -11.52 10.89 -18.48
N ALA A 981 -12.08 9.92 -17.75
CA ALA A 981 -13.31 10.09 -16.97
C ALA A 981 -13.08 10.79 -15.62
N PHE A 982 -11.88 11.30 -15.35
CA PHE A 982 -11.59 12.02 -14.11
C PHE A 982 -12.12 13.47 -14.16
N SER A 983 -13.36 13.66 -13.74
CA SER A 983 -14.11 14.93 -13.81
C SER A 983 -13.47 16.13 -13.10
N ARG A 984 -12.45 15.93 -12.26
CA ARG A 984 -11.79 17.01 -11.49
C ARG A 984 -10.63 17.69 -12.22
N ALA A 985 -10.26 17.21 -13.40
CA ALA A 985 -9.17 17.76 -14.18
C ALA A 985 -9.47 17.70 -15.68
N THR A 986 -8.84 18.60 -16.43
CA THR A 986 -8.95 18.65 -17.89
C THR A 986 -7.77 17.98 -18.58
N HIS A 987 -7.37 16.83 -18.07
CA HIS A 987 -6.35 15.98 -18.67
C HIS A 987 -6.58 14.52 -18.29
N SER A 988 -6.14 13.61 -19.13
CA SER A 988 -6.10 12.19 -18.78
C SER A 988 -5.15 11.95 -17.62
N VAL A 989 -5.62 11.26 -16.59
CA VAL A 989 -4.83 10.94 -15.40
C VAL A 989 -3.90 9.76 -15.64
N SER A 990 -2.91 9.59 -14.75
CA SER A 990 -1.81 8.63 -14.94
C SER A 990 -2.17 7.15 -14.76
N TYR A 991 -3.36 6.87 -14.24
CA TYR A 991 -3.96 5.56 -14.10
C TYR A 991 -5.48 5.71 -14.05
N VAL A 992 -6.20 4.62 -14.27
CA VAL A 992 -7.66 4.59 -14.46
C VAL A 992 -8.43 5.40 -13.39
N ALA A 993 -9.35 6.26 -13.84
CA ALA A 993 -10.02 7.24 -12.99
C ALA A 993 -10.77 6.63 -11.77
N PRO A 994 -11.53 5.51 -11.90
CA PRO A 994 -12.14 4.85 -10.74
C PRO A 994 -11.17 4.53 -9.60
N ALA A 995 -10.00 3.96 -9.91
CA ALA A 995 -8.98 3.67 -8.90
C ALA A 995 -8.38 4.96 -8.31
N TYR A 996 -8.19 5.99 -9.15
CA TYR A 996 -7.75 7.31 -8.70
C TYR A 996 -8.77 7.94 -7.72
N MET A 997 -10.05 7.81 -8.01
CA MET A 997 -11.12 8.28 -7.14
C MET A 997 -11.10 7.52 -5.80
N ALA A 998 -10.91 6.20 -5.79
CA ALA A 998 -10.75 5.46 -4.52
C ALA A 998 -9.57 5.98 -3.68
N ASP A 999 -8.40 6.23 -4.28
CA ASP A 999 -7.22 6.85 -3.64
C ASP A 999 -7.54 8.22 -3.03
N ARG A 1000 -8.22 9.10 -3.78
CA ARG A 1000 -8.67 10.42 -3.28
C ARG A 1000 -9.67 10.28 -2.12
N MET A 1001 -10.47 9.22 -2.10
CA MET A 1001 -11.46 8.98 -1.06
C MET A 1001 -10.78 8.51 0.22
N CYS A 1002 -9.80 7.61 0.12
CA CYS A 1002 -8.92 7.22 1.23
C CYS A 1002 -8.21 8.45 1.84
N GLU A 1003 -7.68 9.36 1.01
CA GLU A 1003 -7.09 10.62 1.49
C GLU A 1003 -8.09 11.48 2.26
N ARG A 1004 -9.35 11.55 1.85
CA ARG A 1004 -10.39 12.24 2.63
C ARG A 1004 -10.66 11.55 3.96
N GLY A 1005 -10.79 10.22 3.98
CA GLY A 1005 -10.95 9.46 5.23
C GLY A 1005 -9.80 9.73 6.21
N ARG A 1006 -8.57 9.88 5.70
CA ARG A 1006 -7.40 10.29 6.50
C ARG A 1006 -7.51 11.69 7.06
N ALA A 1007 -8.12 12.63 6.34
CA ALA A 1007 -8.39 13.97 6.87
C ALA A 1007 -9.34 13.89 8.07
N TYR A 1008 -10.39 13.07 8.01
CA TYR A 1008 -11.32 12.91 9.15
C TYR A 1008 -10.64 12.36 10.41
N LEU A 1009 -9.71 11.41 10.26
CA LEU A 1009 -8.93 10.87 11.38
C LEU A 1009 -7.84 11.82 11.91
N ARG A 1010 -7.50 12.90 11.19
CA ARG A 1010 -6.31 13.71 11.51
C ARG A 1010 -6.36 14.36 12.89
N ILE A 1011 -7.54 14.79 13.33
CA ILE A 1011 -7.73 15.41 14.65
C ILE A 1011 -7.33 14.41 15.75
N TRP A 1012 -7.91 13.20 15.71
CA TRP A 1012 -7.58 12.12 16.64
C TRP A 1012 -6.12 11.64 16.50
N ALA A 1013 -5.58 11.57 15.28
CA ALA A 1013 -4.25 11.05 15.04
C ALA A 1013 -3.14 12.00 15.51
N ASN A 1014 -3.39 13.32 15.49
CA ASN A 1014 -2.40 14.34 15.85
C ASN A 1014 -2.42 14.73 17.33
N ASP A 1015 -3.59 14.68 17.97
CA ASP A 1015 -3.70 14.89 19.41
C ASP A 1015 -3.15 13.65 20.13
N ARG A 1016 -2.05 13.75 20.87
CA ARG A 1016 -1.42 12.57 21.49
C ARG A 1016 -2.26 11.93 22.58
N ASP A 1017 -3.11 12.69 23.25
CA ASP A 1017 -3.83 12.27 24.46
C ASP A 1017 -5.27 11.85 24.15
N GLN A 1018 -5.77 12.20 22.95
CA GLN A 1018 -7.08 11.78 22.50
C GLN A 1018 -7.26 10.26 22.54
N ARG A 1019 -8.22 9.80 23.35
CA ARG A 1019 -8.65 8.40 23.44
C ARG A 1019 -9.63 8.03 22.31
N PRO A 1020 -9.77 6.74 21.96
CA PRO A 1020 -9.07 5.58 22.54
C PRO A 1020 -7.61 5.46 22.05
N LEU A 1021 -6.76 4.83 22.86
CA LEU A 1021 -5.37 4.49 22.54
C LEU A 1021 -5.26 2.99 22.29
N PHE A 1022 -4.38 2.60 21.35
CA PHE A 1022 -4.05 1.20 21.13
C PHE A 1022 -2.96 0.77 22.10
N GLU A 1023 -3.26 -0.22 22.93
CA GLU A 1023 -2.38 -0.76 23.94
C GLU A 1023 -2.18 -2.26 23.70
N LEU A 1024 -0.96 -2.74 23.93
CA LEU A 1024 -0.65 -4.16 23.88
C LEU A 1024 -0.85 -4.75 25.28
N PRO A 1025 -1.35 -5.99 25.40
CA PRO A 1025 -1.42 -6.69 26.68
C PRO A 1025 -0.04 -6.74 27.37
N GLU A 1026 -0.01 -6.37 28.65
CA GLU A 1026 1.20 -6.41 29.48
C GLU A 1026 1.21 -7.68 30.35
N GLU A 1027 2.39 -8.27 30.51
CA GLU A 1027 2.61 -9.35 31.48
C GLU A 1027 2.69 -8.79 32.91
N PRO A 1028 2.47 -9.62 33.95
CA PRO A 1028 2.56 -9.19 35.36
C PRO A 1028 3.90 -8.55 35.76
N ASN A 1029 4.96 -8.79 34.99
CA ASN A 1029 6.30 -8.23 35.17
C ASN A 1029 6.52 -6.86 34.49
N GLY A 1030 5.48 -6.27 33.90
CA GLY A 1030 5.52 -4.99 33.19
C GLY A 1030 6.17 -5.03 31.79
N LYS A 1031 6.50 -6.22 31.26
CA LYS A 1031 6.94 -6.39 29.87
C LYS A 1031 5.73 -6.57 28.94
N LYS A 1032 5.83 -5.99 27.75
CA LYS A 1032 4.82 -6.18 26.70
C LYS A 1032 4.85 -7.62 26.20
N THR A 1033 3.69 -8.25 26.13
CA THR A 1033 3.54 -9.63 25.66
C THR A 1033 3.97 -9.74 24.20
N LYS A 1034 4.76 -10.75 23.87
CA LYS A 1034 5.16 -11.05 22.49
C LYS A 1034 4.03 -11.80 21.78
N LEU A 1035 3.24 -11.09 20.98
CA LEU A 1035 2.09 -11.66 20.24
C LEU A 1035 2.51 -12.23 18.89
N SER A 1036 1.77 -13.25 18.41
CA SER A 1036 1.84 -13.68 17.01
C SER A 1036 1.33 -12.58 16.07
N LYS A 1037 1.69 -12.66 14.78
CA LYS A 1037 1.25 -11.69 13.77
C LYS A 1037 -0.27 -11.69 13.65
N GLU A 1038 -0.90 -12.86 13.71
CA GLU A 1038 -2.34 -13.06 13.62
C GLU A 1038 -3.04 -12.45 14.84
N ALA A 1039 -2.54 -12.69 16.05
CA ALA A 1039 -3.10 -12.12 17.27
C ALA A 1039 -2.99 -10.59 17.29
N LEU A 1040 -1.85 -10.04 16.85
CA LEU A 1040 -1.66 -8.60 16.72
C LEU A 1040 -2.62 -7.98 15.70
N MET A 1041 -2.85 -8.66 14.56
CA MET A 1041 -3.80 -8.20 13.56
C MET A 1041 -5.24 -8.21 14.07
N ARG A 1042 -5.63 -9.23 14.85
CA ARG A 1042 -6.93 -9.27 15.53
C ARG A 1042 -7.11 -8.11 16.50
N LEU A 1043 -6.14 -7.85 17.38
CA LEU A 1043 -6.20 -6.71 18.31
C LEU A 1043 -6.33 -5.37 17.58
N LYS A 1044 -5.60 -5.20 16.47
CA LYS A 1044 -5.71 -4.00 15.63
C LYS A 1044 -7.08 -3.89 14.94
N HIS A 1045 -7.66 -5.02 14.53
CA HIS A 1045 -9.00 -5.06 13.96
C HIS A 1045 -10.04 -4.63 14.99
N ASP A 1046 -10.00 -5.22 16.19
CA ASP A 1046 -10.90 -4.88 17.30
C ASP A 1046 -10.77 -3.40 17.70
N PHE A 1047 -9.54 -2.88 17.70
CA PHE A 1047 -9.29 -1.46 17.92
C PHE A 1047 -9.89 -0.58 16.82
N ALA A 1048 -9.78 -0.97 15.55
CA ALA A 1048 -10.37 -0.23 14.44
C ALA A 1048 -11.90 -0.18 14.56
N LEU A 1049 -12.53 -1.29 14.95
CA LEU A 1049 -13.97 -1.35 15.23
C LEU A 1049 -14.33 -0.44 16.41
N LYS A 1050 -13.61 -0.53 17.53
CA LYS A 1050 -13.83 0.35 18.70
C LYS A 1050 -13.72 1.82 18.32
N LEU A 1051 -12.66 2.20 17.58
CA LEU A 1051 -12.44 3.56 17.13
C LEU A 1051 -13.55 4.03 16.19
N ALA A 1052 -14.03 3.18 15.27
CA ALA A 1052 -15.12 3.53 14.35
C ALA A 1052 -16.43 3.87 15.07
N ARG A 1053 -16.65 3.30 16.27
CA ARG A 1053 -17.87 3.50 17.09
C ARG A 1053 -17.71 4.54 18.20
N ASP A 1054 -16.53 5.16 18.33
CA ASP A 1054 -16.24 6.03 19.46
C ASP A 1054 -16.93 7.40 19.32
N ARG A 1055 -17.86 7.69 20.24
CA ARG A 1055 -18.64 8.95 20.27
C ARG A 1055 -17.80 10.18 20.61
N VAL A 1056 -16.69 10.03 21.32
CA VAL A 1056 -15.79 11.15 21.62
C VAL A 1056 -15.02 11.54 20.36
N VAL A 1057 -14.59 10.53 19.59
CA VAL A 1057 -13.86 10.76 18.34
C VAL A 1057 -14.76 11.24 17.24
N TRP A 1058 -16.00 10.76 17.09
CA TRP A 1058 -16.87 11.07 15.95
C TRP A 1058 -18.02 12.04 16.25
N GLY A 1059 -18.38 12.22 17.52
CA GLY A 1059 -19.53 13.03 17.94
C GLY A 1059 -20.81 12.20 18.18
N PRO A 1060 -21.92 12.86 18.55
CA PRO A 1060 -23.16 12.20 18.97
C PRO A 1060 -23.95 11.52 17.84
N HIS A 1061 -23.62 11.79 16.57
CA HIS A 1061 -24.34 11.27 15.40
C HIS A 1061 -23.93 9.83 14.98
N TYR A 1062 -23.40 9.02 15.90
CA TYR A 1062 -23.17 7.59 15.64
C TYR A 1062 -24.40 6.77 16.02
N ASN A 1063 -25.01 6.13 15.02
CA ASN A 1063 -26.03 5.11 15.23
C ASN A 1063 -25.79 3.92 14.30
N ASP A 1064 -25.66 2.72 14.86
CA ASP A 1064 -25.61 1.45 14.13
C ASP A 1064 -26.96 0.70 14.14
N ASP A 1065 -27.98 1.32 14.74
CA ASP A 1065 -29.33 0.81 14.72
C ASP A 1065 -29.96 1.06 13.35
N ALA A 1066 -30.13 -0.02 12.58
CA ALA A 1066 -30.82 0.00 11.29
C ALA A 1066 -32.29 0.44 11.38
N SER A 1067 -32.86 0.52 12.60
CA SER A 1067 -34.23 0.97 12.86
C SER A 1067 -34.34 2.43 13.32
N ALA A 1068 -33.21 3.11 13.54
CA ALA A 1068 -33.23 4.53 13.82
C ALA A 1068 -33.63 5.30 12.56
N GLY A 1069 -34.73 6.06 12.66
CA GLY A 1069 -35.30 6.78 11.52
C GLY A 1069 -34.30 7.67 10.76
N GLU A 1070 -34.63 7.96 9.50
CA GLU A 1070 -33.83 8.68 8.48
C GLU A 1070 -33.31 10.08 8.88
N SER A 1071 -33.59 10.57 10.09
CA SER A 1071 -33.33 11.93 10.52
C SER A 1071 -31.91 12.21 11.04
N PHE A 1072 -31.01 11.22 11.10
CA PHE A 1072 -29.63 11.42 11.58
C PHE A 1072 -28.60 11.04 10.51
N ARG A 1073 -27.71 11.98 10.15
CA ARG A 1073 -26.54 11.67 9.31
C ARG A 1073 -25.61 10.73 10.05
N LEU A 1074 -25.27 9.62 9.41
CA LEU A 1074 -24.46 8.56 9.99
C LEU A 1074 -22.98 8.88 9.79
N ASN A 1075 -22.13 8.30 10.64
CA ASN A 1075 -20.69 8.54 10.56
C ASN A 1075 -20.13 8.09 9.18
N PRO A 1076 -18.94 8.57 8.76
CA PRO A 1076 -18.39 8.28 7.42
C PRO A 1076 -18.00 6.81 7.21
N TRP A 1077 -18.08 5.99 8.24
CA TRP A 1077 -17.76 4.56 8.22
C TRP A 1077 -19.02 3.69 8.08
N HIS A 1078 -20.21 4.28 8.17
CA HIS A 1078 -21.48 3.57 8.19
C HIS A 1078 -21.83 2.99 6.79
N PRO A 1079 -22.57 1.88 6.70
CA PRO A 1079 -23.05 1.35 5.42
C PRO A 1079 -24.05 2.24 4.67
N ASN A 1080 -24.95 2.89 5.40
CA ASN A 1080 -25.96 3.80 4.84
C ASN A 1080 -25.43 5.24 4.79
N LEU A 1081 -24.37 5.47 3.99
CA LEU A 1081 -23.91 6.84 3.72
C LEU A 1081 -24.98 7.57 2.92
N ASP A 1082 -25.38 8.75 3.38
CA ASP A 1082 -26.26 9.62 2.60
C ASP A 1082 -25.61 10.02 1.26
N GLN A 1083 -26.43 10.47 0.30
CA GLN A 1083 -25.92 10.91 -1.00
C GLN A 1083 -25.05 12.18 -0.93
N GLY A 1084 -24.91 12.83 0.23
CA GLY A 1084 -24.21 14.10 0.41
C GLY A 1084 -22.74 13.98 0.80
N MET A 1085 -22.28 12.83 1.29
CA MET A 1085 -20.91 12.75 1.82
C MET A 1085 -19.82 12.65 0.74
N PHE A 1086 -20.08 12.05 -0.43
CA PHE A 1086 -19.01 11.76 -1.40
C PHE A 1086 -19.44 11.72 -2.86
N TRP A 1087 -19.57 12.89 -3.48
CA TRP A 1087 -19.44 13.04 -4.94
C TRP A 1087 -17.99 13.43 -5.26
N MET A 1088 -17.36 12.64 -6.15
CA MET A 1088 -15.93 12.75 -6.47
C MET A 1088 -15.62 12.65 -7.94
#